data_AF-A0A972L0J3-F1
#
_entry.id   AF-A0A972L0J3-F1
#
_cell.length_a   1.000
_cell.length_b   1.000
_cell.length_c   1.000
_cell.angle_alpha   90.00
_cell.angle_beta   90.00
_cell.angle_gamma   90.00
#
_symmetry.space_group_name_H-M   'P 1'
#
loop_
_entity.id
_entity.type
_entity.pdbx_description
1 polymer ?
#
loop_
_entity_poly.entity_id
_entity_poly.type
_entity_poly.pdbx_seq_one_letter_code
_entity_poly.pdbx_strand_id
1 'polypeptide(L)'
;MRELSLIILFIASFFMPDNKSPHGDKLGMDCTECHNTDGWTVDRNNISFKHEETGFRLEGTHNELGCKQCHSNLVFSDAQASCVGCHADIHEQTVGFDCIRCHNSTDWIVTDIVEIHEQGRFPLLGSHLTATCTDCHISESLLRFDPVGVECSDCHLDNYQATTNPNHVESGYSTTCTDCHQMNAFSWTGVNFTHTLFPLTEGHAVNDCALCHKNPNDQGDVSPECISCHQEDYNSAQIIDHVLLDFSTNCTDCHTTSPGWAPAEFSQHDAQYFPVYSGKHGGEWESCIDCHTSPGNYQVFSCIDCHEHNKSDTDGEHDGEVSGYVYESNACFECHPTGDSEGSFNHSVSNFPLTGAHTDTQCSDCHSDGYAGTPMNCSACHIENFNQSTNPNHQEIGLDVTCEDCHTTQPGWSPAQFQVHNDYYPLTGAHTDNSVDCATCHNNDYTNTPNQCVGCHEQNYNQSTNPNHTEVGFSQTCDECHTTNPGWNPAVYLGHADVYPLTGAHQTIESDCNTCHNGDYQNTPDQCVGCHLDNFNNTTNPNHNNVGFSQTCDECHTTNPGWSPATFVNHNDYWVISGAHINIASDCDACHQGNYDNTPNECVGCHLDNYNATTNPPHQSAQFSTDCLSCHTDNAWVPSTFDHDNDYFPIYSGKHSGEWSLCSECHTVPSDYSFFSCIDCHEHNKADTDGEHNEVSGYVYESTACLDCHPTGNGDKSFQNLNRNKFN
;
A
#
# COMPACT_ATOMS: atom_id res chain seq x y z
N MET A 1 55.60 67.95 44.82
CA MET A 1 54.33 67.59 44.14
C MET A 1 54.57 66.85 42.81
N ARG A 2 55.50 65.90 42.74
CA ARG A 2 55.71 65.04 41.55
C ARG A 2 55.85 63.54 41.87
N GLU A 3 55.99 63.19 43.14
CA GLU A 3 56.07 61.79 43.62
C GLU A 3 54.67 61.20 43.95
N LEU A 4 53.68 62.05 44.27
CA LEU A 4 52.29 61.62 44.55
C LEU A 4 51.47 61.33 43.28
N SER A 5 51.91 61.82 42.11
CA SER A 5 51.18 61.63 40.84
C SER A 5 51.50 60.30 40.15
N LEU A 6 52.63 59.68 40.47
CA LEU A 6 53.02 58.38 39.91
C LEU A 6 52.42 57.19 40.69
N ILE A 7 52.17 57.36 42.00
CA ILE A 7 51.56 56.31 42.83
C ILE A 7 50.05 56.18 42.52
N ILE A 8 49.36 57.29 42.24
CA ILE A 8 47.93 57.24 41.84
C ILE A 8 47.75 56.63 40.44
N LEU A 9 48.74 56.78 39.54
CA LEU A 9 48.73 56.11 38.23
C LEU A 9 49.07 54.61 38.29
N PHE A 10 49.80 54.16 39.33
CA PHE A 10 50.15 52.75 39.50
C PHE A 10 49.08 51.94 40.26
N ILE A 11 48.26 52.61 41.10
CA ILE A 11 47.15 51.98 41.82
C ILE A 11 45.89 51.87 40.93
N ALA A 12 45.74 52.72 39.92
CA ALA A 12 44.64 52.65 38.95
C ALA A 12 44.81 51.52 37.90
N SER A 13 45.99 50.91 37.79
CA SER A 13 46.27 49.80 36.87
C SER A 13 46.04 48.40 37.44
N PHE A 14 45.56 48.27 38.69
CA PHE A 14 45.31 46.97 39.35
C PHE A 14 43.84 46.64 39.62
N PHE A 15 42.91 47.47 39.13
CA PHE A 15 41.48 47.17 39.10
C PHE A 15 40.96 47.30 37.67
N MET A 16 41.41 46.42 36.77
CA MET A 16 40.58 46.07 35.63
C MET A 16 39.54 45.06 36.15
N PRO A 17 38.23 45.38 36.13
CA PRO A 17 37.22 44.36 36.34
C PRO A 17 37.46 43.27 35.30
N ASP A 18 37.44 42.02 35.75
CA ASP A 18 37.51 40.85 34.89
C ASP A 18 36.28 40.90 33.97
N ASN A 19 36.44 41.47 32.76
CA ASN A 19 35.38 41.58 31.75
C ASN A 19 35.17 40.18 31.16
N LYS A 20 34.64 39.27 31.97
CA LYS A 20 34.21 37.96 31.50
C LYS A 20 33.00 38.18 30.61
N SER A 21 33.08 37.67 29.39
CA SER A 21 31.97 37.70 28.45
C SER A 21 30.74 37.08 29.13
N PRO A 22 29.56 37.74 29.08
CA PRO A 22 28.34 37.15 29.61
C PRO A 22 27.92 35.89 28.83
N HIS A 23 28.58 35.61 27.71
CA HIS A 23 28.34 34.44 26.86
C HIS A 23 29.27 33.24 27.17
N GLY A 24 30.02 33.30 28.27
CA GLY A 24 30.94 32.25 28.69
C GLY A 24 32.28 32.25 27.95
N ASP A 25 33.22 31.43 28.43
CA ASP A 25 34.62 31.41 27.95
C ASP A 25 34.78 30.68 26.60
N LYS A 26 33.73 30.02 26.12
CA LYS A 26 33.75 29.18 24.92
C LYS A 26 33.35 29.93 23.64
N LEU A 27 32.77 31.13 23.75
CA LEU A 27 32.33 31.91 22.59
C LEU A 27 33.53 32.65 21.96
N GLY A 28 34.17 32.01 20.97
CA GLY A 28 35.39 32.50 20.32
C GLY A 28 35.16 33.40 19.10
N MET A 29 34.15 34.27 19.12
CA MET A 29 33.80 35.16 17.99
C MET A 29 33.97 36.65 18.33
N ASP A 30 34.13 37.50 17.30
CA ASP A 30 34.22 38.95 17.50
C ASP A 30 32.86 39.50 17.97
N CYS A 31 32.89 40.42 18.95
CA CYS A 31 31.70 41.06 19.49
C CYS A 31 30.91 41.80 18.41
N THR A 32 31.58 42.31 17.36
CA THR A 32 30.94 43.07 16.28
C THR A 32 30.08 42.22 15.33
N GLU A 33 30.17 40.89 15.43
CA GLU A 33 29.33 39.98 14.63
C GLU A 33 27.85 40.01 15.07
N CYS A 34 27.60 40.39 16.33
CA CYS A 34 26.26 40.44 16.93
C CYS A 34 25.92 41.79 17.56
N HIS A 35 26.92 42.57 17.99
CA HIS A 35 26.72 43.88 18.62
C HIS A 35 27.26 45.02 17.75
N ASN A 36 26.67 46.21 17.89
CA ASN A 36 27.14 47.42 17.22
C ASN A 36 27.57 48.48 18.24
N THR A 37 28.12 49.59 17.75
CA THR A 37 28.60 50.68 18.60
C THR A 37 27.49 51.53 19.22
N ASP A 38 26.24 51.35 18.79
CA ASP A 38 25.09 52.12 19.28
C ASP A 38 24.50 51.50 20.56
N GLY A 39 24.78 50.22 20.84
CA GLY A 39 24.44 49.57 22.09
C GLY A 39 24.68 48.06 22.12
N TRP A 40 24.54 47.47 23.30
CA TRP A 40 24.67 46.02 23.52
C TRP A 40 23.42 45.20 23.16
N THR A 41 22.35 45.87 22.75
CA THR A 41 21.13 45.20 22.26
C THR A 41 21.36 44.70 20.84
N VAL A 42 21.13 43.42 20.61
CA VAL A 42 21.29 42.78 19.30
C VAL A 42 20.13 43.16 18.38
N ASP A 43 20.44 43.65 17.18
CA ASP A 43 19.48 43.83 16.10
C ASP A 43 19.53 42.62 15.16
N ARG A 44 18.51 41.74 15.23
CA ARG A 44 18.44 40.50 14.44
C ARG A 44 18.49 40.74 12.93
N ASN A 45 18.07 41.91 12.44
CA ASN A 45 18.10 42.24 11.01
C ASN A 45 19.49 42.65 10.52
N ASN A 46 20.44 42.85 11.44
CA ASN A 46 21.76 43.39 11.17
C ASN A 46 22.87 42.63 11.91
N ILE A 47 22.65 41.33 12.19
CA ILE A 47 23.71 40.42 12.64
C ILE A 47 24.38 39.77 11.44
N SER A 48 25.70 39.57 11.50
CA SER A 48 26.45 38.81 10.49
C SER A 48 26.58 37.33 10.84
N PHE A 49 26.27 36.95 12.09
CA PHE A 49 26.30 35.56 12.54
C PHE A 49 25.26 34.68 11.84
N LYS A 50 25.69 33.49 11.40
CA LYS A 50 24.86 32.50 10.69
C LYS A 50 24.77 31.19 11.46
N HIS A 51 23.55 30.75 11.76
CA HIS A 51 23.30 29.46 12.43
C HIS A 51 23.68 28.26 11.54
N GLU A 52 23.77 28.44 10.23
CA GLU A 52 24.19 27.41 9.26
C GLU A 52 25.63 26.93 9.48
N GLU A 53 26.44 27.72 10.20
CA GLU A 53 27.82 27.38 10.56
C GLU A 53 27.89 26.60 11.89
N THR A 54 26.74 26.34 12.52
CA THR A 54 26.63 25.62 13.80
C THR A 54 26.11 24.20 13.60
N GLY A 55 26.02 23.44 14.70
CA GLY A 55 25.45 22.08 14.68
C GLY A 55 23.92 22.02 14.55
N PHE A 56 23.22 23.17 14.56
CA PHE A 56 21.77 23.23 14.43
C PHE A 56 21.38 24.32 13.43
N ARG A 57 21.00 23.90 12.22
CA ARG A 57 20.57 24.81 11.17
C ARG A 57 19.12 25.25 11.43
N LEU A 58 18.87 26.55 11.40
CA LEU A 58 17.51 27.08 11.53
C LEU A 58 16.77 26.89 10.20
N GLU A 59 15.80 25.98 10.19
CA GLU A 59 14.94 25.65 9.05
C GLU A 59 13.48 25.63 9.49
N GLY A 60 12.57 25.89 8.54
CA GLY A 60 11.15 25.99 8.81
C GLY A 60 10.86 27.07 9.86
N THR A 61 10.00 26.71 10.82
CA THR A 61 9.55 27.63 11.89
C THR A 61 10.66 28.05 12.85
N HIS A 62 11.74 27.26 12.98
CA HIS A 62 12.88 27.61 13.83
C HIS A 62 13.60 28.90 13.40
N ASN A 63 13.48 29.30 12.13
CA ASN A 63 14.07 30.55 11.63
C ASN A 63 13.34 31.80 12.14
N GLU A 64 12.08 31.66 12.54
CA GLU A 64 11.23 32.77 12.99
C GLU A 64 11.34 33.01 14.50
N LEU A 65 11.73 31.98 15.26
CA LEU A 65 11.82 32.00 16.72
C LEU A 65 12.82 33.05 17.24
N GLY A 66 12.54 33.60 18.42
CA GLY A 66 13.45 34.51 19.11
C GLY A 66 14.61 33.75 19.74
N CYS A 67 15.80 34.35 19.83
CA CYS A 67 17.01 33.69 20.35
C CYS A 67 16.80 33.04 21.73
N LYS A 68 16.00 33.65 22.60
CA LYS A 68 15.72 33.14 23.96
C LYS A 68 14.84 31.89 24.00
N GLN A 69 14.12 31.58 22.93
CA GLN A 69 13.30 30.37 22.85
C GLN A 69 14.16 29.12 22.67
N CYS A 70 15.34 29.26 22.07
CA CYS A 70 16.34 28.18 21.95
C CYS A 70 17.45 28.30 23.01
N HIS A 71 17.82 29.52 23.39
CA HIS A 71 18.88 29.79 24.35
C HIS A 71 18.31 30.35 25.66
N SER A 72 18.18 29.48 26.66
CA SER A 72 17.67 29.82 28.00
C SER A 72 18.57 30.80 28.76
N ASN A 73 19.85 30.89 28.37
CA ASN A 73 20.83 31.80 28.95
C ASN A 73 21.75 32.40 27.86
N LEU A 74 22.67 33.30 28.25
CA LEU A 74 23.59 33.95 27.31
C LEU A 74 24.78 33.05 26.92
N VAL A 75 24.98 31.93 27.59
CA VAL A 75 25.98 30.91 27.24
C VAL A 75 25.40 30.01 26.14
N PHE A 76 25.48 30.48 24.90
CA PHE A 76 24.83 29.84 23.74
C PHE A 76 25.19 28.36 23.53
N SER A 77 26.33 27.89 24.06
CA SER A 77 26.75 26.48 23.99
C SER A 77 25.91 25.51 24.81
N ASP A 78 25.03 26.01 25.69
CA ASP A 78 24.21 25.18 26.56
C ASP A 78 22.92 24.70 25.86
N ALA A 79 22.57 25.27 24.71
CA ALA A 79 21.42 24.85 23.93
C ALA A 79 21.64 23.45 23.33
N GLN A 80 20.65 22.57 23.49
CA GLN A 80 20.66 21.23 22.91
C GLN A 80 20.27 21.29 21.43
N ALA A 81 20.96 20.52 20.58
CA ALA A 81 20.68 20.44 19.15
C ALA A 81 19.78 19.26 18.77
N SER A 82 19.43 18.39 19.71
CA SER A 82 18.49 17.29 19.47
C SER A 82 17.05 17.78 19.56
N CYS A 83 16.17 17.21 18.73
CA CYS A 83 14.73 17.53 18.73
C CYS A 83 14.15 17.38 20.14
N VAL A 84 14.48 16.27 20.82
CA VAL A 84 14.01 15.96 22.18
C VAL A 84 14.57 16.88 23.27
N GLY A 85 15.62 17.65 22.96
CA GLY A 85 16.15 18.67 23.86
C GLY A 85 15.23 19.88 24.00
N CYS A 86 14.28 20.06 23.07
CA CYS A 86 13.30 21.14 23.09
C CYS A 86 11.84 20.66 22.93
N HIS A 87 11.62 19.55 22.20
CA HIS A 87 10.30 18.99 21.94
C HIS A 87 10.08 17.72 22.77
N ALA A 88 8.96 17.66 23.48
CA ALA A 88 8.57 16.44 24.17
C ALA A 88 8.15 15.36 23.15
N ASP A 89 8.58 14.13 23.37
CA ASP A 89 8.16 13.00 22.56
C ASP A 89 6.71 12.62 22.90
N ILE A 90 5.80 12.82 21.96
CA ILE A 90 4.38 12.50 22.10
C ILE A 90 4.06 11.03 21.81
N HIS A 91 5.03 10.28 21.28
CA HIS A 91 4.85 8.90 20.87
C HIS A 91 5.27 7.90 21.95
N GLU A 92 5.56 8.36 23.17
CA GLU A 92 5.93 7.50 24.31
C GLU A 92 7.07 6.53 23.98
N GLN A 93 8.05 6.99 23.20
CA GLN A 93 9.23 6.25 22.76
C GLN A 93 8.93 5.07 21.83
N THR A 94 7.70 4.92 21.34
CA THR A 94 7.31 3.79 20.47
C THR A 94 7.91 3.86 19.07
N VAL A 95 8.22 5.06 18.58
CA VAL A 95 8.82 5.27 17.24
C VAL A 95 10.27 5.74 17.28
N GLY A 96 10.86 5.91 18.47
CA GLY A 96 12.21 6.44 18.69
C GLY A 96 12.31 7.96 18.59
N PHE A 97 13.52 8.50 18.77
CA PHE A 97 13.78 9.95 18.89
C PHE A 97 14.29 10.61 17.60
N ASP A 98 14.32 9.87 16.49
CA ASP A 98 14.67 10.43 15.18
C ASP A 98 13.42 11.05 14.52
N CYS A 99 12.99 12.19 15.06
CA CYS A 99 11.75 12.85 14.67
C CYS A 99 11.72 13.20 13.17
N ILE A 100 12.88 13.52 12.59
CA ILE A 100 13.01 13.97 11.19
C ILE A 100 12.72 12.84 10.20
N ARG A 101 12.69 11.57 10.66
CA ARG A 101 12.26 10.45 9.83
C ARG A 101 10.81 10.60 9.36
N CYS A 102 9.95 11.23 10.15
CA CYS A 102 8.52 11.36 9.85
C CYS A 102 8.04 12.81 9.80
N HIS A 103 8.63 13.68 10.63
CA HIS A 103 8.24 15.07 10.77
C HIS A 103 9.25 16.01 10.12
N ASN A 104 8.77 17.13 9.60
CA ASN A 104 9.61 18.21 9.14
C ASN A 104 9.52 19.42 10.09
N SER A 105 10.50 20.32 10.03
CA SER A 105 10.60 21.51 10.89
C SER A 105 9.65 22.66 10.52
N THR A 106 8.83 22.49 9.49
CA THR A 106 7.86 23.49 9.01
C THR A 106 6.53 23.35 9.74
N ASP A 107 5.97 22.15 9.78
CA ASP A 107 4.59 21.93 10.25
C ASP A 107 4.38 20.67 11.09
N TRP A 108 5.41 19.84 11.28
CA TRP A 108 5.31 18.53 11.94
C TRP A 108 4.31 17.55 11.28
N ILE A 109 3.80 17.84 10.09
CA ILE A 109 2.84 16.96 9.39
C ILE A 109 3.61 15.82 8.71
N VAL A 110 3.09 14.61 8.87
CA VAL A 110 3.59 13.41 8.18
C VAL A 110 2.80 13.26 6.88
N THR A 111 3.43 13.54 5.74
CA THR A 111 2.79 13.38 4.41
C THR A 111 3.10 12.05 3.74
N ASP A 112 4.20 11.40 4.16
CA ASP A 112 4.79 10.28 3.41
C ASP A 112 4.51 8.93 4.10
N ILE A 113 3.30 8.75 4.63
CA ILE A 113 2.94 7.58 5.46
C ILE A 113 3.09 6.24 4.72
N VAL A 114 2.81 6.23 3.40
CA VAL A 114 2.98 5.06 2.54
C VAL A 114 4.45 4.71 2.41
N GLU A 115 5.31 5.70 2.12
CA GLU A 115 6.76 5.50 1.99
C GLU A 115 7.38 5.03 3.31
N ILE A 116 6.91 5.55 4.45
CA ILE A 116 7.34 5.10 5.78
C ILE A 116 7.01 3.63 6.00
N HIS A 117 5.82 3.17 5.59
CA HIS A 117 5.44 1.76 5.69
C HIS A 117 6.18 0.87 4.70
N GLU A 118 6.52 1.38 3.51
CA GLU A 118 7.36 0.68 2.53
C GLU A 118 8.78 0.42 3.06
N GLN A 119 9.31 1.30 3.89
CA GLN A 119 10.59 1.10 4.58
C GLN A 119 10.48 0.12 5.76
N GLY A 120 9.26 -0.20 6.18
CA GLY A 120 8.95 -1.08 7.29
C GLY A 120 8.82 -2.56 6.91
N ARG A 121 8.23 -3.33 7.82
CA ARG A 121 7.97 -4.77 7.63
C ARG A 121 6.60 -5.06 6.99
N PHE A 122 5.79 -4.04 6.80
CA PHE A 122 4.44 -4.17 6.26
C PHE A 122 4.15 -3.00 5.30
N PRO A 123 4.47 -3.16 4.00
CA PRO A 123 4.13 -2.17 2.99
C PRO A 123 2.60 -2.13 2.80
N LEU A 124 2.03 -0.92 2.78
CA LEU A 124 0.61 -0.74 2.54
C LEU A 124 0.30 -1.00 1.06
N LEU A 125 -0.34 -2.13 0.76
CA LEU A 125 -0.70 -2.55 -0.60
C LEU A 125 -2.18 -2.96 -0.68
N GLY A 126 -2.77 -2.81 -1.86
CA GLY A 126 -4.17 -3.18 -2.11
C GLY A 126 -5.14 -2.45 -1.16
N SER A 127 -6.08 -3.18 -0.57
CA SER A 127 -7.04 -2.62 0.39
C SER A 127 -6.40 -1.98 1.64
N HIS A 128 -5.16 -2.32 2.00
CA HIS A 128 -4.50 -1.72 3.16
C HIS A 128 -4.08 -0.26 2.91
N LEU A 129 -4.02 0.21 1.66
CA LEU A 129 -3.79 1.62 1.33
C LEU A 129 -4.92 2.54 1.82
N THR A 130 -6.13 1.99 1.98
CA THR A 130 -7.32 2.72 2.44
C THR A 130 -7.63 2.47 3.91
N ALA A 131 -6.83 1.65 4.60
CA ALA A 131 -7.02 1.40 6.02
C ALA A 131 -6.67 2.65 6.84
N THR A 132 -7.48 2.93 7.85
CA THR A 132 -7.17 3.99 8.82
C THR A 132 -6.10 3.50 9.78
N CYS A 133 -5.34 4.44 10.38
CA CYS A 133 -4.27 4.09 11.32
C CYS A 133 -4.76 3.18 12.46
N THR A 134 -6.00 3.41 12.93
CA THR A 134 -6.65 2.65 14.00
C THR A 134 -7.03 1.22 13.64
N ASP A 135 -7.18 0.93 12.35
CA ASP A 135 -7.51 -0.43 11.91
C ASP A 135 -6.36 -1.41 12.19
N CYS A 136 -5.13 -0.90 12.27
CA CYS A 136 -3.93 -1.68 12.55
C CYS A 136 -3.28 -1.30 13.88
N HIS A 137 -3.11 -0.01 14.18
CA HIS A 137 -2.52 0.48 15.42
C HIS A 137 -3.60 0.64 16.51
N ILE A 138 -4.03 -0.50 17.07
CA ILE A 138 -5.13 -0.63 18.06
C ILE A 138 -4.70 -0.20 19.48
N SER A 139 -3.70 0.68 19.60
CA SER A 139 -3.23 1.11 20.91
C SER A 139 -4.26 2.04 21.59
N GLU A 140 -4.09 2.24 22.90
CA GLU A 140 -5.01 3.07 23.70
C GLU A 140 -4.99 4.57 23.30
N SER A 141 -3.97 5.03 22.56
CA SER A 141 -3.86 6.40 22.07
C SER A 141 -3.44 6.45 20.61
N LEU A 142 -4.04 7.34 19.80
CA LEU A 142 -3.69 7.54 18.38
C LEU A 142 -2.25 8.02 18.14
N LEU A 143 -1.50 8.24 19.21
CA LEU A 143 -0.13 8.72 19.20
C LEU A 143 0.88 7.62 19.56
N ARG A 144 0.42 6.48 20.07
CA ARG A 144 1.26 5.35 20.48
C ARG A 144 1.24 4.27 19.40
N PHE A 145 2.37 4.02 18.77
CA PHE A 145 2.48 3.07 17.66
C PHE A 145 3.20 1.80 18.10
N ASP A 146 2.48 0.93 18.80
CA ASP A 146 3.03 -0.37 19.18
C ASP A 146 3.37 -1.22 17.96
N PRO A 147 4.43 -2.05 18.05
CA PRO A 147 4.69 -3.07 17.04
C PRO A 147 3.50 -4.03 16.95
N VAL A 148 2.90 -4.09 15.76
CA VAL A 148 1.82 -5.02 15.43
C VAL A 148 2.38 -6.28 14.77
N GLY A 149 1.63 -7.36 14.87
CA GLY A 149 1.88 -8.55 14.06
C GLY A 149 1.78 -8.19 12.57
N VAL A 150 2.66 -8.76 11.76
CA VAL A 150 2.74 -8.48 10.30
C VAL A 150 2.29 -9.68 9.46
N GLU A 151 2.04 -10.81 10.10
CA GLU A 151 1.49 -11.97 9.41
C GLU A 151 0.01 -11.73 9.16
N CYS A 152 -0.50 -12.18 8.01
CA CYS A 152 -1.90 -11.97 7.63
C CYS A 152 -2.85 -12.49 8.71
N SER A 153 -2.52 -13.64 9.32
CA SER A 153 -3.29 -14.24 10.40
C SER A 153 -3.24 -13.46 11.72
N ASP A 154 -2.26 -12.60 11.95
CA ASP A 154 -2.20 -11.82 13.19
C ASP A 154 -3.41 -10.87 13.30
N CYS A 155 -3.95 -10.44 12.16
CA CYS A 155 -5.13 -9.58 12.06
C CYS A 155 -6.37 -10.30 11.51
N HIS A 156 -6.20 -11.22 10.55
CA HIS A 156 -7.31 -11.85 9.83
C HIS A 156 -7.62 -13.29 10.25
N LEU A 157 -7.19 -13.73 11.44
CA LEU A 157 -7.49 -15.09 11.93
C LEU A 157 -9.00 -15.36 12.03
N ASP A 158 -9.78 -14.39 12.50
CA ASP A 158 -11.22 -14.53 12.63
C ASP A 158 -11.88 -14.66 11.24
N ASN A 159 -11.41 -13.89 10.26
CA ASN A 159 -11.86 -14.03 8.87
C ASN A 159 -11.50 -15.42 8.30
N TYR A 160 -10.27 -15.89 8.55
CA TYR A 160 -9.81 -17.20 8.13
C TYR A 160 -10.70 -18.32 8.69
N GLN A 161 -11.02 -18.27 9.99
CA GLN A 161 -11.86 -19.27 10.65
C GLN A 161 -13.33 -19.23 10.21
N ALA A 162 -13.84 -18.04 9.85
CA ALA A 162 -15.23 -17.85 9.45
C ALA A 162 -15.52 -18.20 7.98
N THR A 163 -14.49 -18.40 7.15
CA THR A 163 -14.66 -18.64 5.71
C THR A 163 -15.17 -20.04 5.44
N THR A 164 -16.29 -20.16 4.70
CA THR A 164 -16.95 -21.44 4.41
C THR A 164 -16.91 -21.86 2.94
N ASN A 165 -16.44 -21.00 2.03
CA ASN A 165 -16.41 -21.29 0.60
C ASN A 165 -15.18 -20.65 -0.09
N PRO A 166 -14.09 -21.42 -0.31
CA PRO A 166 -13.83 -22.75 0.23
C PRO A 166 -13.60 -22.71 1.76
N ASN A 167 -13.97 -23.76 2.49
CA ASN A 167 -13.81 -23.80 3.95
C ASN A 167 -12.34 -23.99 4.34
N HIS A 168 -11.68 -22.92 4.80
CA HIS A 168 -10.24 -22.97 5.05
C HIS A 168 -9.84 -23.93 6.17
N VAL A 169 -10.64 -24.01 7.24
CA VAL A 169 -10.34 -24.86 8.41
C VAL A 169 -10.56 -26.33 8.08
N GLU A 170 -11.67 -26.65 7.41
CA GLU A 170 -12.03 -28.03 7.05
C GLU A 170 -11.06 -28.62 6.02
N SER A 171 -10.67 -27.80 5.04
CA SER A 171 -9.69 -28.20 4.01
C SER A 171 -8.25 -28.15 4.51
N GLY A 172 -8.00 -27.65 5.73
CA GLY A 172 -6.66 -27.59 6.32
C GLY A 172 -5.69 -26.69 5.56
N TYR A 173 -6.17 -25.58 5.01
CA TYR A 173 -5.31 -24.64 4.29
C TYR A 173 -4.29 -23.95 5.19
N SER A 174 -3.27 -23.39 4.56
CA SER A 174 -2.21 -22.64 5.22
C SER A 174 -2.73 -21.29 5.74
N THR A 175 -2.18 -20.81 6.87
CA THR A 175 -2.36 -19.43 7.33
C THR A 175 -1.45 -18.43 6.60
N THR A 176 -0.58 -18.92 5.71
CA THR A 176 0.18 -18.10 4.76
C THR A 176 -0.75 -17.69 3.62
N CYS A 177 -1.52 -16.63 3.81
CA CYS A 177 -2.59 -16.23 2.88
C CYS A 177 -2.09 -15.97 1.45
N THR A 178 -0.83 -15.57 1.29
CA THR A 178 -0.19 -15.32 -0.01
C THR A 178 -0.04 -16.55 -0.90
N ASP A 179 -0.25 -17.75 -0.34
CA ASP A 179 -0.29 -18.98 -1.13
C ASP A 179 -1.46 -18.98 -2.13
N CYS A 180 -2.54 -18.24 -1.82
CA CYS A 180 -3.77 -18.19 -2.62
C CYS A 180 -4.30 -16.77 -2.89
N HIS A 181 -4.01 -15.80 -2.02
CA HIS A 181 -4.55 -14.44 -2.09
C HIS A 181 -3.45 -13.42 -2.44
N GLN A 182 -3.76 -12.49 -3.34
CA GLN A 182 -2.83 -11.44 -3.75
C GLN A 182 -2.86 -10.25 -2.80
N MET A 183 -1.69 -9.84 -2.29
CA MET A 183 -1.56 -8.73 -1.34
C MET A 183 -1.93 -7.36 -1.91
N ASN A 184 -1.86 -7.19 -3.24
CA ASN A 184 -2.19 -5.95 -3.93
C ASN A 184 -3.63 -5.91 -4.46
N ALA A 185 -4.44 -6.95 -4.20
CA ALA A 185 -5.85 -6.94 -4.57
C ALA A 185 -6.65 -6.02 -3.63
N PHE A 186 -7.65 -5.34 -4.20
CA PHE A 186 -8.61 -4.52 -3.42
C PHE A 186 -9.78 -5.34 -2.84
N SER A 187 -9.81 -6.65 -3.10
CA SER A 187 -10.82 -7.58 -2.59
C SER A 187 -10.24 -8.99 -2.41
N TRP A 188 -10.79 -9.75 -1.47
CA TRP A 188 -10.51 -11.18 -1.24
C TRP A 188 -11.11 -12.09 -2.32
N THR A 189 -11.05 -11.69 -3.59
CA THR A 189 -11.43 -12.54 -4.71
C THR A 189 -10.24 -13.46 -5.03
N GLY A 190 -10.50 -14.75 -5.18
CA GLY A 190 -9.50 -15.70 -5.69
C GLY A 190 -9.17 -15.32 -7.13
N VAL A 191 -8.13 -14.52 -7.32
CA VAL A 191 -7.72 -14.08 -8.65
C VAL A 191 -6.95 -15.22 -9.31
N ASN A 192 -7.62 -15.90 -10.26
CA ASN A 192 -7.01 -16.71 -11.33
C ASN A 192 -6.09 -17.87 -10.91
N PHE A 193 -6.66 -18.97 -10.42
CA PHE A 193 -6.02 -20.29 -10.59
C PHE A 193 -6.21 -20.75 -12.04
N THR A 194 -5.33 -20.28 -12.93
CA THR A 194 -5.29 -20.80 -14.29
C THR A 194 -4.62 -22.17 -14.27
N HIS A 195 -5.39 -23.23 -14.52
CA HIS A 195 -4.85 -24.58 -14.68
C HIS A 195 -4.22 -24.72 -16.08
N THR A 196 -3.15 -23.96 -16.33
CA THR A 196 -2.48 -23.92 -17.64
C THR A 196 -1.81 -25.23 -18.01
N LEU A 197 -1.51 -26.07 -17.00
CA LEU A 197 -0.90 -27.39 -17.17
C LEU A 197 -1.94 -28.51 -17.35
N PHE A 198 -3.19 -28.30 -16.92
CA PHE A 198 -4.26 -29.29 -17.02
C PHE A 198 -5.63 -28.61 -17.17
N PRO A 199 -6.15 -28.45 -18.40
CA PRO A 199 -7.41 -27.77 -18.64
C PRO A 199 -8.60 -28.49 -17.98
N LEU A 200 -9.37 -27.76 -17.16
CA LEU A 200 -10.60 -28.27 -16.53
C LEU A 200 -11.77 -28.26 -17.53
N THR A 201 -11.74 -29.16 -18.51
CA THR A 201 -12.77 -29.28 -19.56
C THR A 201 -13.63 -30.53 -19.37
N GLU A 202 -14.91 -30.46 -19.77
CA GLU A 202 -15.87 -31.57 -19.76
C GLU A 202 -15.88 -32.34 -18.43
N GLY A 203 -15.53 -33.63 -18.43
CA GLY A 203 -15.52 -34.48 -17.24
C GLY A 203 -14.56 -34.03 -16.13
N HIS A 204 -13.59 -33.16 -16.45
CA HIS A 204 -12.64 -32.59 -15.48
C HIS A 204 -13.06 -31.20 -14.96
N ALA A 205 -14.15 -30.62 -15.46
CA ALA A 205 -14.70 -29.33 -15.01
C ALA A 205 -15.51 -29.49 -13.70
N VAL A 206 -14.82 -29.82 -12.61
CA VAL A 206 -15.41 -30.07 -11.29
C VAL A 206 -15.20 -28.88 -10.34
N ASN A 207 -16.20 -28.59 -9.51
CA ASN A 207 -16.14 -27.47 -8.54
C ASN A 207 -15.44 -27.85 -7.21
N ASP A 208 -15.00 -29.10 -7.05
CA ASP A 208 -14.37 -29.59 -5.84
C ASP A 208 -12.90 -29.94 -6.10
N CYS A 209 -12.01 -29.08 -5.61
CA CYS A 209 -10.56 -29.22 -5.77
C CYS A 209 -10.05 -30.54 -5.17
N ALA A 210 -10.70 -31.06 -4.11
CA ALA A 210 -10.27 -32.25 -3.38
C ALA A 210 -10.42 -33.54 -4.20
N LEU A 211 -11.17 -33.52 -5.31
CA LEU A 211 -11.27 -34.65 -6.24
C LEU A 211 -9.94 -34.91 -6.94
N CYS A 212 -9.17 -33.86 -7.23
CA CYS A 212 -7.87 -33.93 -7.88
C CYS A 212 -6.74 -33.79 -6.86
N HIS A 213 -6.80 -32.77 -6.00
CA HIS A 213 -5.79 -32.44 -5.01
C HIS A 213 -6.04 -33.15 -3.68
N LYS A 214 -5.67 -34.44 -3.61
CA LYS A 214 -5.92 -35.30 -2.45
C LYS A 214 -5.09 -34.92 -1.20
N ASN A 215 -4.01 -34.17 -1.37
CA ASN A 215 -3.21 -33.65 -0.26
C ASN A 215 -3.39 -32.13 -0.16
N PRO A 216 -4.06 -31.60 0.87
CA PRO A 216 -4.27 -30.17 1.01
C PRO A 216 -2.99 -29.36 1.25
N ASN A 217 -1.92 -30.02 1.74
CA ASN A 217 -0.62 -29.40 2.00
C ASN A 217 0.38 -29.54 0.84
N ASP A 218 0.00 -30.24 -0.24
CA ASP A 218 0.85 -30.44 -1.41
C ASP A 218 -0.01 -30.43 -2.68
N GLN A 219 -0.33 -29.21 -3.13
CA GLN A 219 -1.11 -28.97 -4.35
C GLN A 219 -0.33 -29.34 -5.62
N GLY A 220 0.99 -29.58 -5.52
CA GLY A 220 1.87 -29.93 -6.64
C GLY A 220 2.01 -31.43 -6.91
N ASP A 221 1.45 -32.29 -6.07
CA ASP A 221 1.59 -33.75 -6.18
C ASP A 221 0.60 -34.39 -7.17
N VAL A 222 -0.20 -33.57 -7.87
CA VAL A 222 -1.13 -34.05 -8.89
C VAL A 222 -0.43 -34.02 -10.25
N SER A 223 -0.03 -35.19 -10.70
CA SER A 223 0.55 -35.42 -12.02
C SER A 223 -0.45 -35.00 -13.11
N PRO A 224 -0.09 -34.07 -14.04
CA PRO A 224 -0.93 -33.70 -15.17
C PRO A 224 -1.02 -34.81 -16.23
N GLU A 225 -0.17 -35.83 -16.15
CA GLU A 225 -0.18 -36.97 -17.05
C GLU A 225 -1.43 -37.82 -16.81
N CYS A 226 -2.24 -38.00 -17.87
CA CYS A 226 -3.50 -38.73 -17.83
C CYS A 226 -3.37 -40.13 -17.18
N ILE A 227 -2.27 -40.82 -17.47
CA ILE A 227 -2.01 -42.19 -16.99
C ILE A 227 -1.91 -42.29 -15.46
N SER A 228 -1.53 -41.22 -14.76
CA SER A 228 -1.39 -41.24 -13.30
C SER A 228 -2.74 -41.48 -12.59
N CYS A 229 -3.83 -41.01 -13.20
CA CYS A 229 -5.19 -41.20 -12.73
C CYS A 229 -5.90 -42.35 -13.47
N HIS A 230 -5.60 -42.55 -14.76
CA HIS A 230 -6.29 -43.49 -15.65
C HIS A 230 -5.50 -44.79 -15.94
N GLN A 231 -4.55 -45.17 -15.08
CA GLN A 231 -3.75 -46.39 -15.27
C GLN A 231 -4.59 -47.66 -15.34
N GLU A 232 -5.62 -47.78 -14.50
CA GLU A 232 -6.53 -48.93 -14.51
C GLU A 232 -7.37 -48.95 -15.79
N ASP A 233 -7.86 -47.79 -16.24
CA ASP A 233 -8.61 -47.65 -17.48
C ASP A 233 -7.74 -48.03 -18.69
N TYR A 234 -6.49 -47.57 -18.73
CA TYR A 234 -5.50 -47.92 -19.76
C TYR A 234 -5.25 -49.44 -19.84
N ASN A 235 -5.05 -50.08 -18.69
CA ASN A 235 -4.77 -51.52 -18.61
C ASN A 235 -5.99 -52.40 -18.91
N SER A 236 -7.20 -51.87 -18.77
CA SER A 236 -8.46 -52.63 -18.88
C SER A 236 -9.21 -52.41 -20.19
N ALA A 237 -8.66 -51.62 -21.11
CA ALA A 237 -9.24 -51.37 -22.43
C ALA A 237 -9.47 -52.67 -23.21
N GLN A 238 -10.73 -52.95 -23.59
CA GLN A 238 -11.13 -54.23 -24.19
C GLN A 238 -11.20 -54.23 -25.72
N ILE A 239 -11.27 -53.04 -26.35
CA ILE A 239 -11.37 -52.92 -27.82
C ILE A 239 -9.97 -52.96 -28.45
N ILE A 240 -9.01 -52.28 -27.83
CA ILE A 240 -7.59 -52.24 -28.20
C ILE A 240 -6.79 -52.44 -26.91
N ASP A 241 -5.95 -53.49 -26.86
CA ASP A 241 -5.10 -53.77 -25.71
C ASP A 241 -3.83 -52.90 -25.78
N HIS A 242 -3.89 -51.73 -25.14
CA HIS A 242 -2.80 -50.76 -25.12
C HIS A 242 -1.50 -51.32 -24.50
N VAL A 243 -1.60 -52.32 -23.61
CA VAL A 243 -0.44 -52.92 -22.93
C VAL A 243 0.24 -53.94 -23.84
N LEU A 244 -0.52 -54.78 -24.54
CA LEU A 244 0.03 -55.76 -25.49
C LEU A 244 0.74 -55.07 -26.67
N LEU A 245 0.21 -53.94 -27.10
CA LEU A 245 0.66 -53.18 -28.26
C LEU A 245 1.75 -52.15 -27.98
N ASP A 246 2.13 -51.99 -26.70
CA ASP A 246 3.10 -50.99 -26.25
C ASP A 246 2.73 -49.56 -26.70
N PHE A 247 1.44 -49.22 -26.60
CA PHE A 247 1.00 -47.87 -26.95
C PHE A 247 1.55 -46.82 -25.98
N SER A 248 1.64 -45.60 -26.48
CA SER A 248 2.06 -44.45 -25.70
C SER A 248 1.11 -44.24 -24.52
N THR A 249 1.65 -43.92 -23.35
CA THR A 249 0.86 -43.45 -22.21
C THR A 249 0.46 -41.98 -22.33
N ASN A 250 0.89 -41.30 -23.40
CA ASN A 250 0.37 -39.98 -23.77
C ASN A 250 -0.97 -40.16 -24.51
N CYS A 251 -2.06 -40.16 -23.74
CA CYS A 251 -3.39 -40.45 -24.26
C CYS A 251 -3.85 -39.45 -25.34
N THR A 252 -3.34 -38.21 -25.31
CA THR A 252 -3.72 -37.16 -26.28
C THR A 252 -3.21 -37.40 -27.70
N ASP A 253 -2.32 -38.38 -27.89
CA ASP A 253 -1.88 -38.81 -29.22
C ASP A 253 -3.03 -39.44 -30.02
N CYS A 254 -4.07 -39.96 -29.33
CA CYS A 254 -5.20 -40.64 -29.94
C CYS A 254 -6.57 -40.19 -29.39
N HIS A 255 -6.65 -39.66 -28.17
CA HIS A 255 -7.91 -39.30 -27.50
C HIS A 255 -8.00 -37.80 -27.26
N THR A 256 -9.18 -37.22 -27.43
CA THR A 256 -9.47 -35.83 -27.05
C THR A 256 -10.37 -35.76 -25.81
N THR A 257 -10.25 -34.70 -25.02
CA THR A 257 -11.17 -34.41 -23.92
C THR A 257 -12.37 -33.58 -24.36
N SER A 258 -12.34 -32.99 -25.57
CA SER A 258 -13.44 -32.23 -26.16
C SER A 258 -13.51 -32.49 -27.67
N PRO A 259 -14.65 -32.93 -28.22
CA PRO A 259 -15.97 -33.05 -27.58
C PRO A 259 -16.15 -34.31 -26.71
N GLY A 260 -15.20 -35.25 -26.69
CA GLY A 260 -15.25 -36.43 -25.81
C GLY A 260 -14.18 -37.49 -26.11
N TRP A 261 -14.04 -38.48 -25.22
CA TRP A 261 -12.95 -39.48 -25.21
C TRP A 261 -13.01 -40.54 -26.33
N ALA A 262 -14.15 -40.67 -27.01
CA ALA A 262 -14.36 -41.62 -28.10
C ALA A 262 -15.14 -40.98 -29.27
N PRO A 263 -14.81 -41.31 -30.53
CA PRO A 263 -13.78 -42.26 -30.97
C PRO A 263 -12.34 -41.75 -30.77
N ALA A 264 -11.37 -42.67 -30.82
CA ALA A 264 -9.95 -42.31 -30.82
C ALA A 264 -9.49 -42.04 -32.27
N GLU A 265 -8.75 -40.96 -32.50
CA GLU A 265 -8.27 -40.54 -33.81
C GLU A 265 -6.75 -40.46 -33.82
N PHE A 266 -6.10 -41.18 -34.72
CA PHE A 266 -4.65 -41.12 -34.92
C PHE A 266 -4.32 -40.30 -36.17
N SER A 267 -4.64 -39.01 -36.16
CA SER A 267 -4.53 -38.12 -37.34
C SER A 267 -3.13 -38.05 -37.96
N GLN A 268 -2.08 -38.33 -37.18
CA GLN A 268 -0.70 -38.42 -37.70
C GLN A 268 -0.46 -39.62 -38.63
N HIS A 269 -1.41 -40.56 -38.71
CA HIS A 269 -1.31 -41.70 -39.60
C HIS A 269 -1.10 -41.27 -41.06
N ASP A 270 -1.77 -40.20 -41.50
CA ASP A 270 -1.67 -39.69 -42.88
C ASP A 270 -0.30 -39.08 -43.18
N ALA A 271 0.28 -38.40 -42.19
CA ALA A 271 1.57 -37.72 -42.34
C ALA A 271 2.76 -38.69 -42.18
N GLN A 272 2.62 -39.71 -41.35
CA GLN A 272 3.70 -40.65 -41.03
C GLN A 272 3.65 -41.94 -41.84
N TYR A 273 2.45 -42.36 -42.26
CA TYR A 273 2.20 -43.63 -42.91
C TYR A 273 1.30 -43.44 -44.13
N PHE A 274 0.16 -44.14 -44.17
CA PHE A 274 -0.77 -44.14 -45.30
C PHE A 274 -1.93 -43.17 -45.02
N PRO A 275 -2.38 -42.36 -45.99
CA PRO A 275 -3.49 -41.44 -45.77
C PRO A 275 -4.80 -42.21 -45.56
N VAL A 276 -5.23 -42.24 -44.30
CA VAL A 276 -6.47 -42.88 -43.85
C VAL A 276 -7.51 -41.79 -43.55
N TYR A 277 -7.17 -40.71 -42.88
CA TYR A 277 -8.12 -39.64 -42.56
C TYR A 277 -8.38 -38.67 -43.73
N SER A 278 -7.62 -38.79 -44.83
CA SER A 278 -7.70 -37.95 -46.03
C SER A 278 -7.58 -38.76 -47.34
N GLY A 279 -7.57 -38.08 -48.49
CA GLY A 279 -7.48 -38.73 -49.80
C GLY A 279 -8.72 -39.55 -50.16
N LYS A 280 -8.57 -40.57 -51.02
CA LYS A 280 -9.68 -41.43 -51.47
C LYS A 280 -10.15 -42.45 -50.43
N HIS A 281 -9.44 -42.52 -49.32
CA HIS A 281 -9.65 -43.50 -48.26
C HIS A 281 -10.39 -42.81 -47.08
N GLY A 282 -10.25 -41.49 -46.88
CA GLY A 282 -10.94 -40.69 -45.87
C GLY A 282 -12.43 -41.01 -45.64
N GLY A 283 -12.75 -41.59 -44.48
CA GLY A 283 -14.13 -41.86 -44.04
C GLY A 283 -14.73 -43.18 -44.51
N GLU A 284 -13.95 -44.07 -45.13
CA GLU A 284 -14.43 -45.36 -45.67
C GLU A 284 -14.37 -46.53 -44.65
N TRP A 285 -13.81 -46.31 -43.46
CA TRP A 285 -13.77 -47.33 -42.39
C TRP A 285 -13.96 -46.69 -41.02
N GLU A 286 -14.35 -47.54 -40.07
CA GLU A 286 -14.73 -47.16 -38.71
C GLU A 286 -13.78 -47.77 -37.66
N SER A 287 -12.90 -48.70 -38.07
CA SER A 287 -11.98 -49.39 -37.16
C SER A 287 -10.62 -49.66 -37.79
N CYS A 288 -9.57 -49.57 -36.97
CA CYS A 288 -8.20 -49.86 -37.38
C CYS A 288 -8.03 -51.29 -37.94
N ILE A 289 -8.86 -52.25 -37.49
CA ILE A 289 -8.78 -53.65 -37.95
C ILE A 289 -9.25 -53.85 -39.38
N ASP A 290 -9.92 -52.85 -39.96
CA ASP A 290 -10.45 -52.94 -41.33
C ASP A 290 -9.32 -52.97 -42.38
N CYS A 291 -8.17 -52.36 -42.06
CA CYS A 291 -6.94 -52.44 -42.87
C CYS A 291 -5.87 -53.33 -42.22
N HIS A 292 -5.80 -53.35 -40.89
CA HIS A 292 -4.82 -54.13 -40.14
C HIS A 292 -5.38 -55.49 -39.75
N THR A 293 -5.10 -56.48 -40.58
CA THR A 293 -5.75 -57.81 -40.56
C THR A 293 -5.33 -58.71 -39.40
N SER A 294 -4.36 -58.29 -38.58
CA SER A 294 -3.88 -59.03 -37.42
C SER A 294 -4.22 -58.30 -36.11
N PRO A 295 -5.12 -58.84 -35.27
CA PRO A 295 -5.42 -58.27 -33.95
C PRO A 295 -4.14 -58.20 -33.10
N GLY A 296 -3.74 -57.00 -32.70
CA GLY A 296 -2.52 -56.80 -31.92
C GLY A 296 -1.23 -56.67 -32.75
N ASN A 297 -1.29 -56.61 -34.09
CA ASN A 297 -0.11 -56.35 -34.94
C ASN A 297 -0.46 -55.47 -36.15
N TYR A 298 -0.34 -54.16 -35.96
CA TYR A 298 -0.66 -53.13 -36.96
C TYR A 298 0.44 -52.92 -38.02
N GLN A 299 1.54 -53.67 -37.99
CA GLN A 299 2.51 -53.68 -39.11
C GLN A 299 2.04 -54.59 -40.27
N VAL A 300 1.04 -55.44 -40.00
CA VAL A 300 0.44 -56.31 -40.99
C VAL A 300 -0.81 -55.63 -41.52
N PHE A 301 -0.76 -55.25 -42.79
CA PHE A 301 -1.86 -54.61 -43.50
C PHE A 301 -2.05 -55.28 -44.86
N SER A 302 -3.24 -55.14 -45.44
CA SER A 302 -3.50 -55.62 -46.80
C SER A 302 -4.20 -54.56 -47.63
N CYS A 303 -3.59 -54.17 -48.74
CA CYS A 303 -4.22 -53.32 -49.76
C CYS A 303 -5.13 -54.16 -50.66
N ILE A 304 -4.74 -55.41 -50.92
CA ILE A 304 -5.38 -56.33 -51.86
C ILE A 304 -6.64 -57.02 -51.32
N ASP A 305 -6.87 -56.95 -50.00
CA ASP A 305 -8.09 -57.50 -49.39
C ASP A 305 -9.32 -56.61 -49.67
N CYS A 306 -9.08 -55.32 -49.96
CA CYS A 306 -10.12 -54.33 -50.23
C CYS A 306 -10.10 -53.82 -51.67
N HIS A 307 -8.92 -53.68 -52.29
CA HIS A 307 -8.79 -53.26 -53.69
C HIS A 307 -8.70 -54.47 -54.61
N GLU A 308 -9.73 -54.68 -55.45
CA GLU A 308 -9.75 -55.75 -56.45
C GLU A 308 -8.81 -55.42 -57.61
N HIS A 309 -7.52 -55.67 -57.40
CA HIS A 309 -6.53 -55.78 -58.46
C HIS A 309 -6.53 -57.22 -58.94
N ASN A 310 -6.97 -57.48 -60.18
CA ASN A 310 -6.69 -58.77 -60.78
C ASN A 310 -5.18 -58.84 -61.02
N LYS A 311 -4.51 -59.82 -60.38
CA LYS A 311 -3.06 -60.01 -60.52
C LYS A 311 -2.63 -60.04 -61.99
N SER A 312 -3.39 -60.69 -62.88
CA SER A 312 -3.00 -60.77 -64.30
C SER A 312 -2.98 -59.41 -64.99
N ASP A 313 -3.88 -58.52 -64.60
CA ASP A 313 -4.06 -57.22 -65.25
C ASP A 313 -3.06 -56.21 -64.68
N THR A 314 -2.82 -56.27 -63.36
CA THR A 314 -1.81 -55.44 -62.69
C THR A 314 -0.40 -55.82 -63.12
N ASP A 315 -0.11 -57.13 -63.21
CA ASP A 315 1.14 -57.63 -63.79
C ASP A 315 1.28 -57.15 -65.24
N GLY A 316 0.19 -57.13 -66.03
CA GLY A 316 0.22 -56.67 -67.42
C GLY A 316 0.61 -55.20 -67.61
N GLU A 317 0.25 -54.33 -66.68
CA GLU A 317 0.57 -52.89 -66.72
C GLU A 317 1.94 -52.55 -66.10
N HIS A 318 2.45 -53.38 -65.18
CA HIS A 318 3.69 -53.10 -64.44
C HIS A 318 4.88 -53.99 -64.88
N ASP A 319 4.65 -55.21 -65.39
CA ASP A 319 5.73 -56.10 -65.85
C ASP A 319 6.44 -55.52 -67.08
N GLY A 320 7.72 -55.21 -66.90
CA GLY A 320 8.60 -54.74 -67.97
C GLY A 320 8.67 -53.21 -68.11
N GLU A 321 7.71 -52.47 -67.57
CA GLU A 321 7.69 -51.00 -67.54
C GLU A 321 8.17 -50.44 -66.19
N VAL A 322 7.87 -51.11 -65.08
CA VAL A 322 8.26 -50.69 -63.72
C VAL A 322 9.28 -51.67 -63.13
N SER A 323 10.54 -51.25 -63.05
CA SER A 323 11.62 -52.09 -62.53
C SER A 323 11.50 -52.28 -61.02
N GLY A 324 11.42 -53.54 -60.56
CA GLY A 324 11.33 -53.88 -59.14
C GLY A 324 9.90 -54.10 -58.63
N TYR A 325 8.89 -54.04 -59.51
CA TYR A 325 7.51 -54.38 -59.19
C TYR A 325 7.37 -55.80 -58.60
N VAL A 326 6.59 -55.90 -57.52
CA VAL A 326 6.16 -57.15 -56.89
C VAL A 326 4.69 -56.99 -56.48
N TYR A 327 3.85 -57.97 -56.81
CA TYR A 327 2.43 -57.95 -56.46
C TYR A 327 2.20 -58.36 -55.00
N GLU A 328 2.57 -57.47 -54.08
CA GLU A 328 2.37 -57.62 -52.63
C GLU A 328 2.07 -56.24 -52.02
N SER A 329 1.19 -56.19 -51.01
CA SER A 329 0.73 -54.93 -50.38
C SER A 329 1.89 -54.01 -49.95
N ASN A 330 2.96 -54.57 -49.39
CA ASN A 330 4.14 -53.80 -48.99
C ASN A 330 4.89 -53.17 -50.17
N ALA A 331 4.99 -53.89 -51.30
CA ALA A 331 5.67 -53.37 -52.49
C ALA A 331 4.84 -52.32 -53.23
N CYS A 332 3.51 -52.45 -53.20
CA CYS A 332 2.60 -51.41 -53.71
C CYS A 332 2.80 -50.09 -52.94
N PHE A 333 2.90 -50.16 -51.61
CA PHE A 333 3.06 -48.98 -50.75
C PHE A 333 4.36 -48.20 -51.02
N GLU A 334 5.46 -48.88 -51.37
CA GLU A 334 6.76 -48.22 -51.64
C GLU A 334 6.71 -47.27 -52.85
N CYS A 335 5.90 -47.58 -53.85
CA CYS A 335 5.75 -46.75 -55.05
C CYS A 335 4.50 -45.86 -54.99
N HIS A 336 3.47 -46.28 -54.26
CA HIS A 336 2.19 -45.59 -54.07
C HIS A 336 1.96 -45.28 -52.58
N PRO A 337 2.79 -44.40 -51.98
CA PRO A 337 2.72 -44.12 -50.54
C PRO A 337 1.40 -43.49 -50.10
N THR A 338 0.68 -42.86 -51.04
CA THR A 338 -0.64 -42.26 -50.82
C THR A 338 -1.79 -43.14 -51.30
N GLY A 339 -1.50 -44.33 -51.86
CA GLY A 339 -2.50 -45.17 -52.50
C GLY A 339 -3.01 -44.65 -53.86
N ASP A 340 -2.46 -43.56 -54.37
CA ASP A 340 -2.77 -43.04 -55.71
C ASP A 340 -1.88 -43.69 -56.77
N SER A 341 -2.42 -43.86 -57.97
CA SER A 341 -1.73 -44.24 -59.20
C SER A 341 -0.64 -43.25 -59.68
N GLU A 342 -0.57 -42.00 -59.19
CA GLU A 342 0.36 -40.94 -59.65
C GLU A 342 1.23 -40.32 -58.48
N GLY A 343 2.57 -40.18 -58.61
CA GLY A 343 3.51 -39.67 -57.53
C GLY A 343 3.66 -38.11 -57.33
N SER A 344 4.52 -37.60 -56.39
CA SER A 344 4.46 -36.24 -55.73
C SER A 344 5.50 -35.08 -56.09
N PHE A 345 5.14 -33.77 -55.87
CA PHE A 345 5.80 -32.45 -56.23
C PHE A 345 5.84 -31.36 -55.08
N ASN A 346 6.62 -30.22 -55.15
CA ASN A 346 6.81 -29.18 -54.06
C ASN A 346 6.43 -27.71 -54.44
N HIS A 347 5.55 -27.05 -53.65
CA HIS A 347 4.98 -25.70 -53.90
C HIS A 347 5.67 -24.48 -53.27
N SER A 348 6.55 -24.63 -52.28
CA SER A 348 7.13 -23.51 -51.50
C SER A 348 8.00 -22.52 -52.32
N VAL A 349 8.38 -22.91 -53.53
CA VAL A 349 9.22 -22.14 -54.47
C VAL A 349 8.44 -21.66 -55.70
N SER A 350 7.11 -21.81 -55.70
CA SER A 350 6.23 -21.40 -56.80
C SER A 350 5.69 -19.97 -56.60
N ASN A 351 5.02 -19.42 -57.63
CA ASN A 351 4.37 -18.11 -57.57
C ASN A 351 3.10 -18.09 -56.69
N PHE A 352 2.67 -19.25 -56.20
CA PHE A 352 1.59 -19.39 -55.23
C PHE A 352 2.07 -20.24 -54.05
N PRO A 353 2.76 -19.63 -53.07
CA PRO A 353 3.18 -20.34 -51.88
C PRO A 353 1.95 -20.77 -51.07
N LEU A 354 1.83 -22.07 -50.78
CA LEU A 354 0.74 -22.58 -49.95
C LEU A 354 0.93 -22.07 -48.52
N THR A 355 -0.07 -21.35 -48.01
CA THR A 355 -0.12 -20.78 -46.66
C THR A 355 -1.51 -20.97 -46.06
N GLY A 356 -1.59 -21.02 -44.72
CA GLY A 356 -2.84 -21.36 -44.03
C GLY A 356 -3.35 -22.75 -44.45
N ALA A 357 -4.67 -22.92 -44.54
CA ALA A 357 -5.31 -24.20 -44.89
C ALA A 357 -4.90 -24.77 -46.26
N HIS A 358 -4.30 -23.97 -47.15
CA HIS A 358 -3.84 -24.44 -48.45
C HIS A 358 -2.64 -25.40 -48.36
N THR A 359 -1.91 -25.44 -47.23
CA THR A 359 -0.80 -26.39 -47.05
C THR A 359 -1.27 -27.84 -47.02
N ASP A 360 -2.54 -28.06 -46.68
CA ASP A 360 -3.12 -29.39 -46.45
C ASP A 360 -4.08 -29.80 -47.60
N THR A 361 -4.18 -28.99 -48.65
CA THR A 361 -5.10 -29.20 -49.79
C THR A 361 -4.50 -30.16 -50.83
N GLN A 362 -5.32 -31.04 -51.42
CA GLN A 362 -4.83 -32.01 -52.42
C GLN A 362 -4.49 -31.33 -53.75
N CYS A 363 -3.54 -31.91 -54.49
CA CYS A 363 -3.08 -31.33 -55.77
C CYS A 363 -4.23 -31.18 -56.78
N SER A 364 -5.14 -32.16 -56.84
CA SER A 364 -6.29 -32.19 -57.76
C SER A 364 -7.31 -31.10 -57.48
N ASP A 365 -7.43 -30.64 -56.24
CA ASP A 365 -8.40 -29.63 -55.84
C ASP A 365 -8.05 -28.26 -56.46
N CYS A 366 -6.76 -28.05 -56.74
CA CYS A 366 -6.23 -26.88 -57.42
C CYS A 366 -5.98 -27.12 -58.91
N HIS A 367 -5.60 -28.34 -59.31
CA HIS A 367 -5.17 -28.70 -60.66
C HIS A 367 -6.19 -29.57 -61.41
N SER A 368 -7.47 -29.21 -61.32
CA SER A 368 -8.58 -29.95 -61.92
C SER A 368 -8.51 -30.06 -63.46
N ASP A 369 -7.96 -29.05 -64.13
CA ASP A 369 -7.74 -29.01 -65.59
C ASP A 369 -6.26 -29.21 -65.98
N GLY A 370 -5.47 -29.79 -65.06
CA GLY A 370 -4.03 -29.97 -65.18
C GLY A 370 -3.20 -28.88 -64.49
N TYR A 371 -1.87 -29.06 -64.48
CA TYR A 371 -0.95 -28.25 -63.68
C TYR A 371 -0.63 -26.85 -64.25
N ALA A 372 -1.09 -26.55 -65.47
CA ALA A 372 -0.81 -25.29 -66.15
C ALA A 372 -2.04 -24.37 -66.15
N GLY A 373 -1.88 -23.14 -65.68
CA GLY A 373 -2.92 -22.12 -65.76
C GLY A 373 -3.94 -22.13 -64.61
N THR A 374 -3.69 -22.86 -63.53
CA THR A 374 -4.49 -22.78 -62.29
C THR A 374 -4.61 -21.32 -61.84
N PRO A 375 -5.84 -20.81 -61.64
CA PRO A 375 -6.06 -19.45 -61.15
C PRO A 375 -5.44 -19.22 -59.76
N MET A 376 -4.88 -18.02 -59.55
CA MET A 376 -4.27 -17.63 -58.26
C MET A 376 -5.13 -16.64 -57.45
N ASN A 377 -6.25 -16.20 -58.01
CA ASN A 377 -7.12 -15.21 -57.38
C ASN A 377 -8.08 -15.94 -56.43
N CYS A 378 -8.28 -15.43 -55.21
CA CYS A 378 -9.11 -16.07 -54.18
C CYS A 378 -10.53 -16.37 -54.69
N SER A 379 -11.14 -15.42 -55.40
CA SER A 379 -12.50 -15.52 -55.94
C SER A 379 -12.64 -16.56 -57.05
N ALA A 380 -11.55 -17.04 -57.68
CA ALA A 380 -11.67 -18.12 -58.66
C ALA A 380 -12.08 -19.45 -58.02
N CYS A 381 -11.77 -19.64 -56.73
CA CYS A 381 -12.05 -20.87 -55.98
C CYS A 381 -13.08 -20.65 -54.86
N HIS A 382 -13.02 -19.50 -54.18
CA HIS A 382 -13.81 -19.24 -52.97
C HIS A 382 -15.01 -18.30 -53.20
N ILE A 383 -15.47 -18.11 -54.44
CA ILE A 383 -16.63 -17.25 -54.71
C ILE A 383 -17.90 -17.73 -54.01
N GLU A 384 -18.04 -19.04 -53.81
CA GLU A 384 -19.19 -19.57 -53.09
C GLU A 384 -19.13 -19.21 -51.60
N ASN A 385 -17.96 -19.30 -50.97
CA ASN A 385 -17.76 -18.84 -49.59
C ASN A 385 -18.04 -17.33 -49.46
N PHE A 386 -17.61 -16.53 -50.44
CA PHE A 386 -17.95 -15.11 -50.52
C PHE A 386 -19.47 -14.91 -50.59
N ASN A 387 -20.17 -15.69 -51.42
CA ASN A 387 -21.62 -15.60 -51.58
C ASN A 387 -22.41 -16.11 -50.37
N GLN A 388 -21.84 -17.04 -49.59
CA GLN A 388 -22.47 -17.66 -48.42
C GLN A 388 -22.16 -16.94 -47.10
N SER A 389 -21.26 -15.97 -47.11
CA SER A 389 -20.91 -15.22 -45.91
C SER A 389 -22.12 -14.47 -45.36
N THR A 390 -22.33 -14.56 -44.04
CA THR A 390 -23.51 -14.00 -43.35
C THR A 390 -23.18 -12.81 -42.44
N ASN A 391 -21.91 -12.62 -42.07
CA ASN A 391 -21.49 -11.55 -41.16
C ASN A 391 -20.06 -11.06 -41.48
N PRO A 392 -19.89 -9.96 -42.23
CA PRO A 392 -20.92 -9.27 -43.00
C PRO A 392 -21.42 -10.11 -44.20
N ASN A 393 -22.67 -9.92 -44.61
CA ASN A 393 -23.17 -10.50 -45.86
C ASN A 393 -22.60 -9.75 -47.06
N HIS A 394 -21.50 -10.25 -47.61
CA HIS A 394 -20.73 -9.62 -48.69
C HIS A 394 -21.57 -9.26 -49.93
N GLN A 395 -22.59 -10.06 -50.26
CA GLN A 395 -23.48 -9.78 -51.40
C GLN A 395 -24.48 -8.68 -51.09
N GLU A 396 -25.05 -8.68 -49.88
CA GLU A 396 -26.04 -7.69 -49.46
C GLU A 396 -25.44 -6.29 -49.39
N ILE A 397 -24.20 -6.18 -48.91
CA ILE A 397 -23.49 -4.90 -48.78
C ILE A 397 -22.65 -4.54 -50.01
N GLY A 398 -22.63 -5.39 -51.04
CA GLY A 398 -22.01 -5.11 -52.33
C GLY A 398 -20.49 -4.98 -52.30
N LEU A 399 -19.80 -5.79 -51.49
CA LEU A 399 -18.34 -5.82 -51.47
C LEU A 399 -17.76 -6.35 -52.79
N ASP A 400 -16.55 -5.91 -53.15
CA ASP A 400 -15.81 -6.46 -54.28
C ASP A 400 -15.18 -7.81 -53.89
N VAL A 401 -14.77 -8.58 -54.90
CA VAL A 401 -14.17 -9.92 -54.75
C VAL A 401 -12.65 -9.87 -54.55
N THR A 402 -12.10 -8.71 -54.16
CA THR A 402 -10.71 -8.49 -53.74
C THR A 402 -10.55 -8.84 -52.26
N CYS A 403 -10.53 -10.15 -51.97
CA CYS A 403 -10.55 -10.67 -50.60
C CYS A 403 -9.38 -10.15 -49.74
N GLU A 404 -8.23 -9.90 -50.36
CA GLU A 404 -7.00 -9.42 -49.73
C GLU A 404 -7.09 -8.02 -49.10
N ASP A 405 -8.14 -7.26 -49.44
CA ASP A 405 -8.39 -5.95 -48.82
C ASP A 405 -8.81 -6.07 -47.34
N CYS A 406 -9.34 -7.24 -46.96
CA CYS A 406 -9.89 -7.50 -45.63
C CYS A 406 -9.36 -8.80 -44.99
N HIS A 407 -8.98 -9.79 -45.78
CA HIS A 407 -8.56 -11.11 -45.32
C HIS A 407 -7.08 -11.37 -45.60
N THR A 408 -6.44 -12.10 -44.70
CA THR A 408 -5.07 -12.61 -44.85
C THR A 408 -5.06 -14.13 -44.64
N THR A 409 -4.12 -14.85 -45.25
CA THR A 409 -3.89 -16.27 -44.95
C THR A 409 -2.96 -16.47 -43.75
N GLN A 410 -2.36 -15.39 -43.23
CA GLN A 410 -1.45 -15.42 -42.08
C GLN A 410 -1.71 -14.22 -41.13
N PRO A 411 -1.99 -14.44 -39.83
CA PRO A 411 -2.00 -15.73 -39.13
C PRO A 411 -3.22 -16.63 -39.46
N GLY A 412 -4.25 -16.12 -40.12
CA GLY A 412 -5.40 -16.90 -40.56
C GLY A 412 -6.49 -16.03 -41.21
N TRP A 413 -7.48 -16.68 -41.84
CA TRP A 413 -8.56 -16.03 -42.61
C TRP A 413 -9.55 -15.22 -41.75
N SER A 414 -9.60 -15.49 -40.44
CA SER A 414 -10.48 -14.87 -39.47
C SER A 414 -9.68 -14.42 -38.22
N PRO A 415 -10.00 -13.26 -37.61
CA PRO A 415 -11.01 -12.30 -38.05
C PRO A 415 -10.57 -11.49 -39.29
N ALA A 416 -11.55 -11.04 -40.08
CA ALA A 416 -11.29 -10.05 -41.13
C ALA A 416 -10.80 -8.75 -40.49
N GLN A 417 -9.83 -8.09 -41.11
CA GLN A 417 -9.25 -6.85 -40.59
C GLN A 417 -9.52 -5.70 -41.55
N PHE A 418 -10.02 -4.58 -41.01
CA PHE A 418 -10.10 -3.33 -41.76
C PHE A 418 -9.11 -2.34 -41.15
N GLN A 419 -7.94 -2.19 -41.78
CA GLN A 419 -6.80 -1.49 -41.16
C GLN A 419 -7.06 -0.01 -40.86
N VAL A 420 -8.08 0.59 -41.48
CA VAL A 420 -8.46 2.00 -41.27
C VAL A 420 -9.68 2.16 -40.34
N HIS A 421 -10.24 1.10 -39.76
CA HIS A 421 -11.43 1.18 -38.89
C HIS A 421 -11.22 2.19 -37.74
N ASN A 422 -10.07 2.09 -37.08
CA ASN A 422 -9.74 2.93 -35.92
C ASN A 422 -9.51 4.41 -36.29
N ASP A 423 -9.39 4.75 -37.57
CA ASP A 423 -9.35 6.14 -38.03
C ASP A 423 -10.74 6.80 -37.97
N TYR A 424 -11.81 6.01 -37.98
CA TYR A 424 -13.20 6.48 -37.93
C TYR A 424 -13.82 6.29 -36.54
N TYR A 425 -13.56 5.16 -35.88
CA TYR A 425 -14.00 4.89 -34.52
C TYR A 425 -13.01 3.93 -33.81
N PRO A 426 -12.20 4.43 -32.86
CA PRO A 426 -11.29 3.59 -32.09
C PRO A 426 -12.06 2.61 -31.19
N LEU A 427 -11.84 1.31 -31.37
CA LEU A 427 -12.35 0.31 -30.43
C LEU A 427 -11.56 0.41 -29.11
N THR A 428 -12.23 0.82 -28.05
CA THR A 428 -11.65 1.00 -26.70
C THR A 428 -12.63 0.52 -25.62
N GLY A 429 -12.12 0.12 -24.46
CA GLY A 429 -12.93 -0.36 -23.34
C GLY A 429 -13.76 -1.58 -23.72
N ALA A 430 -15.05 -1.56 -23.39
CA ALA A 430 -15.98 -2.66 -23.71
C ALA A 430 -16.15 -2.93 -25.22
N HIS A 431 -15.75 -2.00 -26.10
CA HIS A 431 -15.84 -2.17 -27.56
C HIS A 431 -14.69 -3.00 -28.15
N THR A 432 -13.69 -3.41 -27.36
CA THR A 432 -12.57 -4.27 -27.82
C THR A 432 -12.81 -5.76 -27.60
N ASP A 433 -13.98 -6.15 -27.10
CA ASP A 433 -14.29 -7.55 -26.85
C ASP A 433 -14.38 -8.33 -28.18
N ASN A 434 -13.57 -9.38 -28.31
CA ASN A 434 -13.50 -10.24 -29.50
C ASN A 434 -14.80 -11.03 -29.77
N SER A 435 -15.78 -10.99 -28.87
CA SER A 435 -17.11 -11.57 -29.05
C SER A 435 -18.12 -10.64 -29.74
N VAL A 436 -17.76 -9.37 -29.99
CA VAL A 436 -18.67 -8.40 -30.62
C VAL A 436 -18.61 -8.53 -32.14
N ASP A 437 -19.66 -9.09 -32.71
CA ASP A 437 -19.85 -9.20 -34.17
C ASP A 437 -19.99 -7.83 -34.84
N CYS A 438 -19.42 -7.67 -36.04
CA CYS A 438 -19.51 -6.43 -36.84
C CYS A 438 -20.96 -5.96 -37.03
N ALA A 439 -21.88 -6.89 -37.31
CA ALA A 439 -23.30 -6.60 -37.47
C ALA A 439 -23.96 -5.98 -36.22
N THR A 440 -23.43 -6.22 -35.02
CA THR A 440 -23.94 -5.63 -33.77
C THR A 440 -23.78 -4.12 -33.75
N CYS A 441 -22.67 -3.62 -34.28
CA CYS A 441 -22.39 -2.19 -34.35
C CYS A 441 -22.93 -1.58 -35.63
N HIS A 442 -22.68 -2.22 -36.77
CA HIS A 442 -23.00 -1.67 -38.08
C HIS A 442 -24.48 -1.87 -38.48
N ASN A 443 -25.24 -2.74 -37.81
CA ASN A 443 -26.62 -3.09 -38.19
C ASN A 443 -26.78 -3.42 -39.69
N ASN A 444 -25.75 -4.03 -40.27
CA ASN A 444 -25.59 -4.31 -41.72
C ASN A 444 -25.51 -3.07 -42.64
N ASP A 445 -25.36 -1.86 -42.10
CA ASP A 445 -25.02 -0.64 -42.85
C ASP A 445 -23.60 -0.16 -42.46
N TYR A 446 -22.62 -0.59 -43.26
CA TYR A 446 -21.20 -0.27 -43.08
C TYR A 446 -20.79 1.09 -43.68
N THR A 447 -21.74 1.83 -44.26
CA THR A 447 -21.48 3.12 -44.91
C THR A 447 -21.93 4.32 -44.08
N ASN A 448 -22.86 4.11 -43.14
CA ASN A 448 -23.48 5.18 -42.38
C ASN A 448 -23.74 4.80 -40.90
N THR A 449 -22.87 3.97 -40.33
CA THR A 449 -22.90 3.65 -38.90
C THR A 449 -22.60 4.90 -38.07
N PRO A 450 -23.44 5.24 -37.06
CA PRO A 450 -23.14 6.34 -36.16
C PRO A 450 -21.79 6.15 -35.46
N ASN A 451 -20.94 7.18 -35.47
CA ASN A 451 -19.62 7.18 -34.82
C ASN A 451 -19.56 8.12 -33.61
N GLN A 452 -20.71 8.63 -33.16
CA GLN A 452 -20.85 9.41 -31.94
C GLN A 452 -21.55 8.55 -30.88
N CYS A 453 -21.13 8.66 -29.63
CA CYS A 453 -21.62 7.83 -28.52
C CYS A 453 -23.15 7.82 -28.43
N VAL A 454 -23.79 9.00 -28.52
CA VAL A 454 -25.26 9.11 -28.44
C VAL A 454 -25.98 8.40 -29.58
N GLY A 455 -25.36 8.26 -30.76
CA GLY A 455 -25.96 7.56 -31.89
C GLY A 455 -26.25 6.08 -31.61
N CYS A 456 -25.50 5.48 -30.68
CA CYS A 456 -25.69 4.10 -30.23
C CYS A 456 -26.28 4.02 -28.80
N HIS A 457 -25.99 5.01 -27.96
CA HIS A 457 -26.33 4.99 -26.53
C HIS A 457 -27.39 6.02 -26.13
N GLU A 458 -28.23 6.50 -27.06
CA GLU A 458 -29.33 7.43 -26.77
C GLU A 458 -30.28 6.90 -25.70
N GLN A 459 -30.62 5.60 -25.75
CA GLN A 459 -31.46 5.00 -24.72
C GLN A 459 -30.80 5.03 -23.34
N ASN A 460 -29.50 4.68 -23.27
CA ASN A 460 -28.75 4.72 -22.01
C ASN A 460 -28.66 6.15 -21.47
N TYR A 461 -28.41 7.12 -22.36
CA TYR A 461 -28.42 8.55 -22.02
C TYR A 461 -29.76 8.98 -21.40
N ASN A 462 -30.87 8.58 -22.02
CA ASN A 462 -32.23 8.91 -21.57
C ASN A 462 -32.65 8.19 -20.28
N GLN A 463 -32.01 7.06 -19.96
CA GLN A 463 -32.34 6.23 -18.80
C GLN A 463 -31.42 6.47 -17.60
N SER A 464 -30.37 7.30 -17.73
CA SER A 464 -29.49 7.63 -16.61
C SER A 464 -30.27 8.29 -15.47
N THR A 465 -29.97 7.91 -14.23
CA THR A 465 -30.66 8.40 -13.02
C THR A 465 -29.73 9.12 -12.05
N ASN A 466 -28.41 8.94 -12.18
CA ASN A 466 -27.43 9.56 -11.29
C ASN A 466 -26.16 9.95 -12.06
N PRO A 467 -26.10 11.18 -12.59
CA PRO A 467 -27.19 12.15 -12.74
C PRO A 467 -28.24 11.79 -13.80
N ASN A 468 -29.46 12.32 -13.69
CA ASN A 468 -30.44 12.26 -14.78
C ASN A 468 -30.08 13.24 -15.91
N HIS A 469 -29.48 12.72 -16.98
CA HIS A 469 -28.96 13.55 -18.07
C HIS A 469 -30.03 14.38 -18.78
N THR A 470 -31.25 13.86 -18.91
CA THR A 470 -32.34 14.55 -19.61
C THR A 470 -32.97 15.66 -18.78
N GLU A 471 -33.09 15.46 -17.48
CA GLU A 471 -33.67 16.43 -16.54
C GLU A 471 -32.72 17.61 -16.32
N VAL A 472 -31.42 17.33 -16.20
CA VAL A 472 -30.37 18.34 -16.07
C VAL A 472 -30.08 19.04 -17.41
N GLY A 473 -30.31 18.34 -18.53
CA GLY A 473 -30.05 18.86 -19.87
C GLY A 473 -28.58 18.84 -20.24
N PHE A 474 -27.85 17.77 -19.88
CA PHE A 474 -26.44 17.62 -20.25
C PHE A 474 -26.24 17.59 -21.76
N SER A 475 -25.00 17.85 -22.18
CA SER A 475 -24.57 17.71 -23.55
C SER A 475 -24.58 16.22 -23.96
N GLN A 476 -24.69 15.96 -25.26
CA GLN A 476 -24.52 14.60 -25.81
C GLN A 476 -23.05 14.26 -26.10
N THR A 477 -22.13 15.14 -25.69
CA THR A 477 -20.67 14.94 -25.75
C THR A 477 -20.23 14.23 -24.47
N CYS A 478 -20.27 12.91 -24.49
CA CYS A 478 -20.05 12.07 -23.31
C CYS A 478 -18.64 12.22 -22.72
N ASP A 479 -17.65 12.54 -23.55
CA ASP A 479 -16.22 12.60 -23.16
C ASP A 479 -15.89 13.73 -22.16
N GLU A 480 -16.85 14.62 -21.89
CA GLU A 480 -16.72 15.64 -20.83
C GLU A 480 -16.78 15.02 -19.42
N CYS A 481 -17.43 13.85 -19.28
CA CYS A 481 -17.63 13.18 -18.00
C CYS A 481 -17.28 11.69 -18.01
N HIS A 482 -17.35 11.03 -19.16
CA HIS A 482 -17.11 9.59 -19.30
C HIS A 482 -15.84 9.34 -20.11
N THR A 483 -15.14 8.24 -19.80
CA THR A 483 -14.02 7.73 -20.61
C THR A 483 -14.28 6.26 -20.94
N THR A 484 -13.80 5.78 -22.06
CA THR A 484 -13.80 4.34 -22.37
C THR A 484 -12.59 3.61 -21.76
N ASN A 485 -11.60 4.34 -21.23
CA ASN A 485 -10.38 3.81 -20.64
C ASN A 485 -9.98 4.62 -19.40
N PRO A 486 -9.87 4.01 -18.19
CA PRO A 486 -9.97 2.58 -17.90
C PRO A 486 -11.38 2.01 -17.93
N GLY A 487 -12.43 2.85 -17.92
CA GLY A 487 -13.81 2.37 -18.02
C GLY A 487 -14.84 3.51 -17.95
N TRP A 488 -16.07 3.19 -18.35
CA TRP A 488 -17.19 4.14 -18.48
C TRP A 488 -17.69 4.71 -17.14
N ASN A 489 -17.49 3.95 -16.05
CA ASN A 489 -17.89 4.31 -14.70
C ASN A 489 -16.70 4.15 -13.73
N PRO A 490 -16.59 5.03 -12.72
CA PRO A 490 -17.46 6.18 -12.45
C PRO A 490 -17.26 7.32 -13.45
N ALA A 491 -18.30 8.14 -13.66
CA ALA A 491 -18.18 9.37 -14.41
C ALA A 491 -17.41 10.41 -13.58
N VAL A 492 -16.54 11.19 -14.21
CA VAL A 492 -15.72 12.20 -13.53
C VAL A 492 -15.83 13.53 -14.27
N TYR A 493 -16.32 14.56 -13.57
CA TYR A 493 -16.31 15.93 -14.10
C TYR A 493 -14.98 16.62 -13.76
N LEU A 494 -14.16 16.87 -14.79
CA LEU A 494 -12.80 17.40 -14.61
C LEU A 494 -12.75 18.81 -14.00
N GLY A 495 -13.84 19.57 -14.03
CA GLY A 495 -13.92 20.92 -13.47
C GLY A 495 -14.39 20.99 -12.00
N HIS A 496 -14.66 19.84 -11.35
CA HIS A 496 -15.25 19.86 -10.00
C HIS A 496 -14.32 20.52 -8.96
N ALA A 497 -13.00 20.30 -9.08
CA ALA A 497 -12.01 20.83 -8.16
C ALA A 497 -11.93 22.38 -8.17
N ASP A 498 -12.32 23.03 -9.27
CA ASP A 498 -12.33 24.49 -9.39
C ASP A 498 -13.53 25.15 -8.67
N VAL A 499 -14.59 24.37 -8.41
CA VAL A 499 -15.83 24.84 -7.79
C VAL A 499 -15.92 24.38 -6.33
N TYR A 500 -15.67 23.09 -6.08
CA TYR A 500 -15.68 22.50 -4.75
C TYR A 500 -14.70 21.33 -4.68
N PRO A 501 -13.57 21.43 -3.96
CA PRO A 501 -12.59 20.35 -3.89
C PRO A 501 -13.12 19.16 -3.08
N LEU A 502 -13.36 18.02 -3.75
CA LEU A 502 -13.74 16.77 -3.10
C LEU A 502 -12.55 16.22 -2.31
N THR A 503 -12.55 16.49 -1.01
CA THR A 503 -11.49 16.15 -0.07
C THR A 503 -12.08 15.52 1.20
N GLY A 504 -11.28 14.71 1.89
CA GLY A 504 -11.71 13.99 3.09
C GLY A 504 -12.92 13.10 2.80
N ALA A 505 -13.94 13.17 3.66
CA ALA A 505 -15.15 12.34 3.54
C ALA A 505 -15.92 12.54 2.21
N HIS A 506 -15.81 13.71 1.56
CA HIS A 506 -16.49 13.97 0.29
C HIS A 506 -15.93 13.12 -0.87
N GLN A 507 -14.68 12.66 -0.79
CA GLN A 507 -14.11 11.74 -1.79
C GLN A 507 -14.84 10.39 -1.81
N THR A 508 -15.32 9.94 -0.65
CA THR A 508 -16.00 8.63 -0.52
C THR A 508 -17.34 8.56 -1.24
N ILE A 509 -17.95 9.71 -1.51
CA ILE A 509 -19.24 9.85 -2.19
C ILE A 509 -19.12 10.54 -3.54
N GLU A 510 -17.90 10.74 -4.08
CA GLU A 510 -17.66 11.51 -5.29
C GLU A 510 -18.37 10.95 -6.54
N SER A 511 -18.62 9.63 -6.55
CA SER A 511 -19.30 8.94 -7.64
C SER A 511 -20.83 8.97 -7.52
N ASP A 512 -21.38 9.43 -6.40
CA ASP A 512 -22.83 9.59 -6.18
C ASP A 512 -23.22 11.08 -6.20
N CYS A 513 -23.29 11.62 -7.41
CA CYS A 513 -23.56 13.03 -7.65
C CYS A 513 -24.84 13.52 -6.98
N ASN A 514 -25.90 12.69 -6.97
CA ASN A 514 -27.18 13.05 -6.37
C ASN A 514 -27.12 13.21 -4.85
N THR A 515 -26.15 12.62 -4.15
CA THR A 515 -25.96 12.82 -2.71
C THR A 515 -25.65 14.29 -2.38
N CYS A 516 -24.89 14.96 -3.24
CA CYS A 516 -24.55 16.37 -3.07
C CYS A 516 -25.55 17.29 -3.79
N HIS A 517 -25.79 17.01 -5.07
CA HIS A 517 -26.55 17.92 -5.94
C HIS A 517 -28.07 17.80 -5.76
N ASN A 518 -28.59 16.69 -5.22
CA ASN A 518 -30.03 16.46 -5.02
C ASN A 518 -30.88 16.74 -6.28
N GLY A 519 -30.31 16.53 -7.48
CA GLY A 519 -30.94 16.83 -8.77
C GLY A 519 -30.82 18.28 -9.27
N ASP A 520 -30.33 19.22 -8.45
CA ASP A 520 -30.06 20.61 -8.85
C ASP A 520 -28.55 20.89 -8.94
N TYR A 521 -28.00 20.65 -10.13
CA TYR A 521 -26.58 20.84 -10.44
C TYR A 521 -26.16 22.30 -10.67
N GLN A 522 -27.11 23.24 -10.67
CA GLN A 522 -26.84 24.67 -10.92
C GLN A 522 -26.79 25.49 -9.63
N ASN A 523 -27.50 25.06 -8.58
CA ASN A 523 -27.59 25.79 -7.32
C ASN A 523 -27.20 24.94 -6.11
N THR A 524 -26.37 23.91 -6.30
CA THR A 524 -25.82 23.13 -5.19
C THR A 524 -25.01 24.05 -4.27
N PRO A 525 -25.29 24.06 -2.95
CA PRO A 525 -24.51 24.85 -2.03
C PRO A 525 -23.03 24.46 -2.05
N ASP A 526 -22.14 25.45 -2.17
CA ASP A 526 -20.68 25.29 -2.16
C ASP A 526 -20.04 25.64 -0.80
N GLN A 527 -20.83 26.17 0.14
CA GLN A 527 -20.43 26.45 1.51
C GLN A 527 -20.82 25.31 2.45
N CYS A 528 -19.94 24.95 3.38
CA CYS A 528 -20.13 23.83 4.32
C CYS A 528 -21.49 23.89 5.04
N VAL A 529 -21.90 25.07 5.53
CA VAL A 529 -23.15 25.23 6.25
C VAL A 529 -24.40 24.96 5.40
N GLY A 530 -24.29 25.11 4.06
CA GLY A 530 -25.39 24.80 3.15
C GLY A 530 -25.84 23.34 3.24
N CYS A 531 -24.94 22.44 3.60
CA CYS A 531 -25.20 21.00 3.75
C CYS A 531 -25.11 20.53 5.21
N HIS A 532 -24.25 21.13 6.01
CA HIS A 532 -23.90 20.66 7.36
C HIS A 532 -24.43 21.55 8.50
N LEU A 533 -25.46 22.36 8.26
CA LEU A 533 -26.09 23.19 9.30
C LEU A 533 -26.60 22.36 10.49
N ASP A 534 -27.17 21.19 10.25
CA ASP A 534 -27.64 20.32 11.33
C ASP A 534 -26.48 19.77 12.17
N ASN A 535 -25.36 19.42 11.54
CA ASN A 535 -24.14 19.01 12.25
C ASN A 535 -23.61 20.17 13.11
N PHE A 536 -23.54 21.37 12.55
CA PHE A 536 -23.16 22.58 13.30
C PHE A 536 -24.06 22.79 14.52
N ASN A 537 -25.38 22.67 14.36
CA ASN A 537 -26.34 22.92 15.44
C ASN A 537 -26.32 21.88 16.56
N ASN A 538 -26.00 20.63 16.21
CA ASN A 538 -26.03 19.49 17.13
C ASN A 538 -24.67 19.21 17.80
N THR A 539 -23.61 19.94 17.44
CA THR A 539 -22.29 19.74 18.04
C THR A 539 -22.31 20.12 19.53
N THR A 540 -21.77 19.27 20.39
CA THR A 540 -21.78 19.46 21.85
C THR A 540 -20.43 19.85 22.45
N ASN A 541 -19.31 19.50 21.79
CA ASN A 541 -17.96 19.72 22.31
C ASN A 541 -17.02 20.24 21.18
N PRO A 542 -16.72 21.54 21.15
CA PRO A 542 -17.40 22.62 21.87
C PRO A 542 -18.82 22.85 21.31
N ASN A 543 -19.78 23.24 22.14
CA ASN A 543 -21.12 23.58 21.63
C ASN A 543 -21.07 24.92 20.86
N HIS A 544 -21.09 24.83 19.53
CA HIS A 544 -20.95 25.99 18.64
C HIS A 544 -22.01 27.09 18.89
N ASN A 545 -23.24 26.71 19.24
CA ASN A 545 -24.33 27.65 19.51
C ASN A 545 -24.14 28.40 20.83
N ASN A 546 -23.69 27.70 21.88
CA ASN A 546 -23.46 28.31 23.19
C ASN A 546 -22.26 29.26 23.16
N VAL A 547 -21.21 28.91 22.42
CA VAL A 547 -20.01 29.74 22.26
C VAL A 547 -20.24 30.88 21.26
N GLY A 548 -21.15 30.71 20.31
CA GLY A 548 -21.48 31.73 19.31
C GLY A 548 -20.50 31.77 18.14
N PHE A 549 -19.96 30.62 17.74
CA PHE A 549 -19.09 30.56 16.57
C PHE A 549 -19.82 30.95 15.28
N SER A 550 -19.04 31.48 14.34
CA SER A 550 -19.44 31.75 12.97
C SER A 550 -19.79 30.44 12.23
N GLN A 551 -20.49 30.55 11.10
CA GLN A 551 -20.77 29.42 10.21
C GLN A 551 -19.66 29.21 9.16
N THR A 552 -18.52 29.90 9.31
CA THR A 552 -17.33 29.75 8.48
C THR A 552 -16.45 28.66 9.07
N CYS A 553 -16.74 27.41 8.69
CA CYS A 553 -16.12 26.23 9.27
C CYS A 553 -14.60 26.20 9.10
N ASP A 554 -14.09 26.74 8.00
CA ASP A 554 -12.67 26.72 7.62
C ASP A 554 -11.77 27.56 8.57
N GLU A 555 -12.36 28.32 9.48
CA GLU A 555 -11.63 29.01 10.55
C GLU A 555 -11.05 28.02 11.58
N CYS A 556 -11.66 26.85 11.74
CA CYS A 556 -11.28 25.85 12.74
C CYS A 556 -11.15 24.43 12.18
N HIS A 557 -11.89 24.09 11.11
CA HIS A 557 -11.90 22.77 10.52
C HIS A 557 -11.19 22.77 9.17
N THR A 558 -10.59 21.64 8.81
CA THR A 558 -10.09 21.37 7.47
C THR A 558 -10.65 20.04 6.98
N THR A 559 -10.82 19.86 5.69
CA THR A 559 -11.14 18.55 5.10
C THR A 559 -9.89 17.73 4.79
N ASN A 560 -8.70 18.33 4.92
CA ASN A 560 -7.41 17.70 4.64
C ASN A 560 -6.39 18.10 5.74
N PRO A 561 -5.85 17.17 6.55
CA PRO A 561 -6.01 15.71 6.44
C PRO A 561 -7.35 15.16 6.94
N GLY A 562 -8.15 15.94 7.68
CA GLY A 562 -9.46 15.50 8.14
C GLY A 562 -10.19 16.52 9.02
N TRP A 563 -11.52 16.33 9.16
CA TRP A 563 -12.43 17.26 9.86
C TRP A 563 -12.22 17.37 11.37
N SER A 564 -11.60 16.35 11.97
CA SER A 564 -11.38 16.24 13.41
C SER A 564 -9.93 15.80 13.69
N PRO A 565 -9.29 16.35 14.73
CA PRO A 565 -9.79 17.39 15.64
C PRO A 565 -9.86 18.78 14.97
N ALA A 566 -10.73 19.65 15.49
CA ALA A 566 -10.72 21.06 15.10
C ALA A 566 -9.43 21.73 15.59
N THR A 567 -8.83 22.57 14.75
CA THR A 567 -7.61 23.30 15.09
C THR A 567 -7.94 24.72 15.52
N PHE A 568 -7.55 25.11 16.73
CA PHE A 568 -7.50 26.51 17.15
C PHE A 568 -6.06 27.02 17.06
N VAL A 569 -5.73 27.64 15.93
CA VAL A 569 -4.35 28.07 15.62
C VAL A 569 -3.81 29.07 16.65
N ASN A 570 -4.69 29.82 17.31
CA ASN A 570 -4.36 30.81 18.34
C ASN A 570 -4.55 30.32 19.77
N HIS A 571 -4.91 29.06 20.02
CA HIS A 571 -5.10 28.55 21.39
C HIS A 571 -3.82 28.73 22.24
N ASN A 572 -2.67 28.42 21.64
CA ASN A 572 -1.37 28.50 22.29
C ASN A 572 -0.93 29.94 22.64
N ASP A 573 -1.63 30.97 22.13
CA ASP A 573 -1.40 32.36 22.54
C ASP A 573 -1.92 32.64 23.96
N TYR A 574 -2.87 31.82 24.44
CA TYR A 574 -3.49 31.95 25.76
C TYR A 574 -2.95 30.92 26.75
N TRP A 575 -2.84 29.66 26.33
CA TRP A 575 -2.24 28.58 27.12
C TRP A 575 -1.72 27.48 26.20
N VAL A 576 -0.43 27.15 26.31
CA VAL A 576 0.20 26.13 25.47
C VAL A 576 -0.22 24.75 25.97
N ILE A 577 -0.81 23.94 25.09
CA ILE A 577 -1.14 22.55 25.43
C ILE A 577 0.13 21.71 25.36
N SER A 578 0.66 21.34 26.53
CA SER A 578 1.89 20.54 26.68
C SER A 578 1.75 19.48 27.77
N GLY A 579 2.67 18.51 27.73
CA GLY A 579 2.74 17.42 28.70
C GLY A 579 1.49 16.58 28.79
N ALA A 580 1.09 16.23 30.01
CA ALA A 580 -0.06 15.35 30.27
C ALA A 580 -1.39 15.90 29.70
N HIS A 581 -1.47 17.21 29.45
CA HIS A 581 -2.67 17.85 28.89
C HIS A 581 -2.83 17.62 27.38
N ILE A 582 -1.79 17.12 26.68
CA ILE A 582 -1.89 16.71 25.28
C ILE A 582 -2.97 15.63 25.11
N ASN A 583 -3.13 14.75 26.09
CA ASN A 583 -4.09 13.64 26.05
C ASN A 583 -5.56 14.09 26.04
N ILE A 584 -5.83 15.33 26.44
CA ILE A 584 -7.17 15.93 26.45
C ILE A 584 -7.27 17.13 25.51
N ALA A 585 -6.28 17.32 24.62
CA ALA A 585 -6.20 18.49 23.74
C ALA A 585 -7.42 18.65 22.82
N SER A 586 -8.06 17.53 22.44
CA SER A 586 -9.27 17.51 21.62
C SER A 586 -10.57 17.52 22.42
N ASP A 587 -10.52 17.45 23.75
CA ASP A 587 -11.69 17.52 24.63
C ASP A 587 -11.81 18.91 25.24
N CYS A 588 -12.35 19.84 24.46
CA CYS A 588 -12.45 21.24 24.84
C CYS A 588 -13.23 21.43 26.15
N ASP A 589 -14.29 20.64 26.36
CA ASP A 589 -15.10 20.68 27.57
C ASP A 589 -14.36 20.20 28.83
N ALA A 590 -13.34 19.34 28.71
CA ALA A 590 -12.51 18.93 29.85
C ALA A 590 -11.79 20.12 30.52
N CYS A 591 -11.38 21.10 29.71
CA CYS A 591 -10.69 22.30 30.17
C CYS A 591 -11.66 23.46 30.39
N HIS A 592 -12.48 23.76 29.38
CA HIS A 592 -13.32 24.95 29.36
C HIS A 592 -14.64 24.79 30.13
N GLN A 593 -15.13 23.55 30.32
CA GLN A 593 -16.38 23.26 31.03
C GLN A 593 -17.58 24.10 30.54
N GLY A 594 -17.63 24.38 29.22
CA GLY A 594 -18.64 25.24 28.60
C GLY A 594 -18.42 26.75 28.73
N ASN A 595 -17.34 27.21 29.36
CA ASN A 595 -16.97 28.63 29.46
C ASN A 595 -15.58 28.88 28.85
N TYR A 596 -15.59 29.45 27.65
CA TYR A 596 -14.40 29.67 26.81
C TYR A 596 -13.77 31.06 26.99
N ASP A 597 -14.40 31.95 27.77
CA ASP A 597 -13.94 33.34 27.96
C ASP A 597 -13.11 33.53 29.23
N ASN A 598 -13.20 32.61 30.21
CA ASN A 598 -12.58 32.78 31.53
C ASN A 598 -12.03 31.46 32.10
N THR A 599 -11.51 30.59 31.23
CA THR A 599 -10.85 29.36 31.68
C THR A 599 -9.54 29.71 32.39
N PRO A 600 -9.31 29.20 33.61
CA PRO A 600 -8.06 29.45 34.32
C PRO A 600 -6.85 28.95 33.52
N ASN A 601 -5.78 29.73 33.46
CA ASN A 601 -4.54 29.41 32.74
C ASN A 601 -3.33 29.20 33.66
N GLU A 602 -3.56 29.12 34.97
CA GLU A 602 -2.55 28.78 35.98
C GLU A 602 -2.85 27.38 36.54
N CYS A 603 -1.82 26.58 36.86
CA CYS A 603 -1.96 25.20 37.33
C CYS A 603 -2.93 25.08 38.52
N VAL A 604 -2.81 25.97 39.51
CA VAL A 604 -3.68 25.97 40.70
C VAL A 604 -5.12 26.33 40.35
N GLY A 605 -5.36 27.10 39.28
CA GLY A 605 -6.71 27.46 38.84
C GLY A 605 -7.58 26.25 38.51
N CYS A 606 -6.97 25.17 38.01
CA CYS A 606 -7.64 23.91 37.69
C CYS A 606 -7.37 22.81 38.74
N HIS A 607 -6.18 22.80 39.35
CA HIS A 607 -5.73 21.74 40.25
C HIS A 607 -5.73 22.12 41.74
N LEU A 608 -6.46 23.17 42.14
CA LEU A 608 -6.55 23.58 43.55
C LEU A 608 -7.01 22.45 44.48
N ASP A 609 -7.97 21.65 44.04
CA ASP A 609 -8.47 20.52 44.84
C ASP A 609 -7.39 19.45 45.03
N ASN A 610 -6.61 19.15 43.98
CA ASN A 610 -5.47 18.22 44.06
C ASN A 610 -4.37 18.76 44.98
N TYR A 611 -4.06 20.06 44.86
CA TYR A 611 -3.10 20.75 45.71
C TYR A 611 -3.51 20.65 47.20
N ASN A 612 -4.77 20.92 47.51
CA ASN A 612 -5.29 20.86 48.88
C ASN A 612 -5.38 19.42 49.42
N ALA A 613 -5.61 18.43 48.56
CA ALA A 613 -5.77 17.03 48.93
C ALA A 613 -4.44 16.29 49.14
N THR A 614 -3.30 16.86 48.73
CA THR A 614 -2.00 16.17 48.83
C THR A 614 -1.56 16.05 50.30
N THR A 615 -1.11 14.85 50.71
CA THR A 615 -0.76 14.55 52.10
C THR A 615 0.72 14.28 52.34
N ASN A 616 1.53 14.09 51.28
CA ASN A 616 2.95 13.80 51.42
C ASN A 616 3.76 14.33 50.22
N PRO A 617 4.51 15.43 50.37
CA PRO A 617 4.39 16.39 51.48
C PRO A 617 3.03 17.11 51.44
N PRO A 618 2.45 17.51 52.60
CA PRO A 618 1.15 18.15 52.61
C PRO A 618 1.24 19.63 52.20
N HIS A 619 1.05 19.90 50.90
CA HIS A 619 1.26 21.21 50.27
C HIS A 619 0.61 22.38 51.00
N GLN A 620 -0.69 22.29 51.30
CA GLN A 620 -1.44 23.36 51.95
C GLN A 620 -0.96 23.64 53.39
N SER A 621 -0.79 22.59 54.21
CA SER A 621 -0.42 22.77 55.62
C SER A 621 1.04 23.16 55.81
N ALA A 622 1.91 22.76 54.89
CA ALA A 622 3.31 23.17 54.86
C ALA A 622 3.55 24.48 54.08
N GLN A 623 2.47 25.14 53.63
CA GLN A 623 2.50 26.44 52.96
C GLN A 623 3.41 26.49 51.73
N PHE A 624 3.43 25.41 50.93
CA PHE A 624 4.15 25.40 49.67
C PHE A 624 3.60 26.43 48.67
N SER A 625 4.42 26.79 47.68
CA SER A 625 4.00 27.72 46.62
C SER A 625 2.92 27.11 45.74
N THR A 626 2.00 27.93 45.25
CA THR A 626 1.06 27.54 44.18
C THR A 626 1.68 27.66 42.79
N ASP A 627 2.93 28.11 42.69
CA ASP A 627 3.76 28.03 41.49
C ASP A 627 4.25 26.58 41.31
N CYS A 628 3.39 25.72 40.80
CA CYS A 628 3.62 24.27 40.75
C CYS A 628 4.88 23.89 39.95
N LEU A 629 5.27 24.71 38.96
CA LEU A 629 6.43 24.45 38.10
C LEU A 629 7.78 24.61 38.83
N SER A 630 7.79 25.11 40.07
CA SER A 630 9.00 25.12 40.90
C SER A 630 9.45 23.73 41.31
N CYS A 631 8.52 22.76 41.37
CA CYS A 631 8.79 21.40 41.86
C CYS A 631 8.24 20.31 40.92
N HIS A 632 7.25 20.61 40.08
CA HIS A 632 6.62 19.64 39.18
C HIS A 632 6.82 20.04 37.73
N THR A 633 6.63 19.09 36.84
CA THR A 633 6.53 19.36 35.39
C THR A 633 5.12 19.05 34.91
N ASP A 634 4.69 19.74 33.87
CA ASP A 634 3.47 19.46 33.13
C ASP A 634 3.54 18.12 32.35
N ASN A 635 4.74 17.65 32.01
CA ASN A 635 4.98 16.34 31.38
C ASN A 635 4.80 15.15 32.34
N ALA A 636 5.36 15.23 33.54
CA ALA A 636 5.28 14.20 34.57
C ALA A 636 5.19 14.85 35.95
N TRP A 637 4.07 14.61 36.64
CA TRP A 637 3.81 15.19 37.95
C TRP A 637 4.67 14.57 39.07
N VAL A 638 5.09 13.31 38.87
CA VAL A 638 5.92 12.53 39.82
C VAL A 638 7.05 11.83 39.03
N PRO A 639 8.29 11.82 39.53
CA PRO A 639 8.78 12.48 40.74
C PRO A 639 8.89 14.00 40.57
N SER A 640 8.88 14.76 41.68
CA SER A 640 9.16 16.20 41.65
C SER A 640 10.61 16.46 41.23
N THR A 641 10.85 17.53 40.47
CA THR A 641 12.19 18.01 40.05
C THR A 641 12.91 18.83 41.13
N PHE A 642 12.46 18.74 42.37
CA PHE A 642 13.04 19.44 43.50
C PHE A 642 14.46 18.95 43.80
N ASP A 643 15.44 19.85 43.63
CA ASP A 643 16.86 19.54 43.82
C ASP A 643 17.29 19.82 45.27
N HIS A 644 17.21 18.78 46.10
CA HIS A 644 17.61 18.87 47.50
C HIS A 644 19.14 18.98 47.68
N ASP A 645 19.94 18.54 46.70
CA ASP A 645 21.40 18.44 46.84
C ASP A 645 22.13 19.75 46.52
N ASN A 646 21.60 20.53 45.57
CA ASN A 646 22.15 21.83 45.22
C ASN A 646 21.67 22.96 46.14
N ASP A 647 20.40 22.92 46.55
CA ASP A 647 19.79 23.98 47.34
C ASP A 647 19.84 23.71 48.87
N TYR A 648 19.93 22.45 49.28
CA TYR A 648 19.88 22.02 50.69
C TYR A 648 20.93 20.93 51.00
N PHE A 649 20.75 20.22 52.12
CA PHE A 649 21.67 19.16 52.54
C PHE A 649 21.66 17.97 51.54
N PRO A 650 22.80 17.50 51.03
CA PRO A 650 22.78 16.42 50.03
C PRO A 650 22.21 15.10 50.55
N ILE A 651 21.10 14.65 49.96
CA ILE A 651 20.41 13.38 50.28
C ILE A 651 20.32 12.43 49.09
N TYR A 652 20.43 12.94 47.86
CA TYR A 652 20.42 12.16 46.62
C TYR A 652 21.84 11.85 46.11
N SER A 653 22.87 12.28 46.85
CA SER A 653 24.28 11.99 46.58
C SER A 653 25.07 11.73 47.87
N GLY A 654 26.35 11.36 47.74
CA GLY A 654 27.21 11.07 48.89
C GLY A 654 26.77 9.81 49.67
N LYS A 655 26.98 9.82 50.99
CA LYS A 655 26.72 8.65 51.86
C LYS A 655 25.24 8.43 52.19
N HIS A 656 24.37 9.38 51.85
CA HIS A 656 22.94 9.37 52.17
C HIS A 656 22.06 9.00 50.97
N SER A 657 22.66 8.90 49.78
CA SER A 657 22.00 8.52 48.54
C SER A 657 21.28 7.17 48.65
N GLY A 658 19.95 7.19 48.54
CA GLY A 658 19.11 5.99 48.48
C GLY A 658 18.74 5.37 49.83
N GLU A 659 19.07 6.04 50.95
CA GLU A 659 18.75 5.55 52.30
C GLU A 659 17.29 5.84 52.71
N TRP A 660 16.69 6.91 52.19
CA TRP A 660 15.36 7.38 52.60
C TRP A 660 14.47 7.72 51.41
N SER A 661 13.17 7.65 51.63
CA SER A 661 12.15 7.88 50.59
C SER A 661 11.03 8.81 51.03
N LEU A 662 10.96 9.15 52.33
CA LEU A 662 9.96 10.04 52.88
C LEU A 662 10.62 11.25 53.53
N CYS A 663 10.13 12.44 53.23
CA CYS A 663 10.63 13.68 53.81
C CYS A 663 10.53 13.68 55.36
N SER A 664 9.51 13.00 55.91
CA SER A 664 9.31 12.85 57.36
C SER A 664 10.39 12.02 58.06
N GLU A 665 11.26 11.32 57.33
CA GLU A 665 12.38 10.57 57.92
C GLU A 665 13.49 11.49 58.45
N CYS A 666 13.59 12.72 57.91
CA CYS A 666 14.52 13.74 58.40
C CYS A 666 13.79 14.95 59.00
N HIS A 667 12.63 15.31 58.46
CA HIS A 667 11.84 16.45 58.91
C HIS A 667 10.82 16.05 59.98
N THR A 668 11.08 16.46 61.22
CA THR A 668 10.34 15.99 62.40
C THR A 668 8.99 16.68 62.60
N VAL A 669 8.72 17.76 61.85
CA VAL A 669 7.45 18.50 61.89
C VAL A 669 6.80 18.48 60.50
N PRO A 670 5.70 17.72 60.31
CA PRO A 670 5.06 17.57 58.98
C PRO A 670 4.52 18.85 58.33
N SER A 671 4.28 19.90 59.13
CA SER A 671 3.79 21.20 58.65
C SER A 671 4.89 22.25 58.51
N ASP A 672 6.13 21.93 58.88
CA ASP A 672 7.25 22.88 58.85
C ASP A 672 8.56 22.13 58.60
N TYR A 673 8.95 22.10 57.33
CA TYR A 673 10.15 21.42 56.86
C TYR A 673 11.46 22.16 57.24
N SER A 674 11.40 23.32 57.91
CA SER A 674 12.61 23.91 58.50
C SER A 674 13.11 23.14 59.73
N PHE A 675 12.26 22.31 60.36
CA PHE A 675 12.65 21.44 61.46
C PHE A 675 13.15 20.09 60.96
N PHE A 676 14.40 19.78 61.26
CA PHE A 676 15.02 18.49 60.94
C PHE A 676 15.89 18.00 62.11
N SER A 677 16.24 16.72 62.09
CA SER A 677 17.14 16.15 63.09
C SER A 677 18.20 15.25 62.47
N CYS A 678 19.48 15.58 62.70
CA CYS A 678 20.61 14.75 62.26
C CYS A 678 20.94 13.66 63.30
N ILE A 679 20.68 13.96 64.58
CA ILE A 679 21.09 13.14 65.73
C ILE A 679 20.14 11.96 66.01
N ASP A 680 18.96 11.95 65.40
CA ASP A 680 18.02 10.83 65.53
C ASP A 680 18.43 9.62 64.67
N CYS A 681 19.33 9.82 63.70
CA CYS A 681 19.78 8.78 62.77
C CYS A 681 21.27 8.42 62.91
N HIS A 682 22.14 9.35 63.31
CA HIS A 682 23.56 9.09 63.53
C HIS A 682 23.86 8.83 65.02
N GLU A 683 24.53 7.72 65.33
CA GLU A 683 24.92 7.37 66.70
C GLU A 683 26.06 8.28 67.18
N HIS A 684 25.68 9.46 67.63
CA HIS A 684 26.53 10.37 68.38
C HIS A 684 26.04 10.35 69.81
N ASN A 685 26.74 9.68 70.73
CA ASN A 685 26.46 9.98 72.13
C ASN A 685 27.10 11.33 72.45
N LYS A 686 26.38 12.15 73.22
CA LYS A 686 26.81 13.52 73.52
C LYS A 686 28.20 13.57 74.16
N ALA A 687 28.53 12.60 75.01
CA ALA A 687 29.80 12.59 75.75
C ALA A 687 31.01 12.41 74.82
N ASP A 688 30.93 11.49 73.86
CA ASP A 688 32.00 11.22 72.90
C ASP A 688 32.12 12.33 71.85
N THR A 689 30.98 12.87 71.42
CA THR A 689 30.94 13.97 70.44
C THR A 689 31.49 15.26 71.04
N ASP A 690 31.10 15.60 72.27
CA ASP A 690 31.69 16.68 73.03
C ASP A 690 33.21 16.45 73.17
N GLY A 691 33.62 15.21 73.49
CA GLY A 691 35.00 14.73 73.55
C GLY A 691 35.88 15.15 72.36
N GLU A 692 35.43 14.84 71.15
CA GLU A 692 36.15 15.10 69.90
C GLU A 692 36.06 16.57 69.42
N HIS A 693 35.02 17.31 69.82
CA HIS A 693 34.77 18.69 69.37
C HIS A 693 35.08 19.76 70.42
N ASN A 694 35.63 19.38 71.59
CA ASN A 694 35.98 20.29 72.71
C ASN A 694 36.89 21.47 72.31
N GLU A 695 37.66 21.33 71.24
CA GLU A 695 38.59 22.36 70.75
C GLU A 695 37.99 23.22 69.62
N VAL A 696 36.76 22.94 69.17
CA VAL A 696 36.07 23.68 68.11
C VAL A 696 35.28 24.84 68.72
N SER A 697 35.73 26.07 68.46
CA SER A 697 35.05 27.26 68.97
C SER A 697 33.67 27.43 68.33
N GLY A 698 32.62 27.46 69.16
CA GLY A 698 31.23 27.61 68.71
C GLY A 698 30.49 26.30 68.49
N TYR A 699 31.08 25.14 68.82
CA TYR A 699 30.39 23.86 68.82
C TYR A 699 29.24 23.84 69.83
N VAL A 700 28.09 23.34 69.38
CA VAL A 700 26.89 23.05 70.19
C VAL A 700 26.33 21.71 69.72
N TYR A 701 25.99 20.83 70.65
CA TYR A 701 25.39 19.52 70.35
C TYR A 701 23.90 19.66 70.03
N GLU A 702 23.58 20.22 68.86
CA GLU A 702 22.23 20.45 68.34
C GLU A 702 22.22 20.19 66.83
N SER A 703 21.14 19.62 66.29
CA SER A 703 21.06 19.21 64.86
C SER A 703 21.35 20.35 63.88
N THR A 704 20.88 21.56 64.18
CA THR A 704 21.12 22.75 63.33
C THR A 704 22.59 23.18 63.33
N ALA A 705 23.28 23.10 64.46
CA ALA A 705 24.70 23.43 64.57
C ALA A 705 25.59 22.38 63.89
N CYS A 706 25.15 21.12 63.83
CA CYS A 706 25.84 20.07 63.08
C CYS A 706 25.84 20.38 61.57
N LEU A 707 24.71 20.84 61.01
CA LEU A 707 24.61 21.20 59.59
C LEU A 707 25.54 22.35 59.22
N ASP A 708 25.64 23.39 60.06
CA ASP A 708 26.53 24.54 59.84
C ASP A 708 28.01 24.14 59.72
N CYS A 709 28.41 23.10 60.45
CA CYS A 709 29.78 22.58 60.46
C CYS A 709 30.01 21.49 59.40
N HIS A 710 28.97 20.73 59.07
CA HIS A 710 29.01 19.60 58.14
C HIS A 710 27.98 19.73 57.02
N PRO A 711 28.09 20.73 56.14
CA PRO A 711 27.09 21.01 55.10
C PRO A 711 26.95 19.90 54.05
N THR A 712 27.91 18.97 53.99
CA THR A 712 27.93 17.83 53.04
C THR A 712 27.84 16.47 53.73
N GLY A 713 27.62 16.44 55.05
CA GLY A 713 27.55 15.19 55.82
C GLY A 713 28.90 14.47 56.02
N ASN A 714 30.02 15.03 55.54
CA ASN A 714 31.35 14.46 55.72
C ASN A 714 32.01 14.89 57.03
N GLY A 715 32.48 13.92 57.81
CA GLY A 715 33.13 14.11 59.11
C GLY A 715 34.66 14.25 59.08
N ASP A 716 35.28 14.48 57.91
CA ASP A 716 36.74 14.52 57.81
C ASP A 716 37.34 15.85 58.32
N LYS A 717 38.48 15.72 59.04
CA LYS A 717 39.16 16.76 59.85
C LYS A 717 39.80 17.94 59.07
N SER A 718 39.25 18.33 57.92
CA SER A 718 39.82 19.35 57.02
C SER A 718 38.89 20.56 56.89
N PHE A 719 38.81 21.39 57.94
CA PHE A 719 38.25 22.74 57.84
C PHE A 719 39.24 23.65 57.08
N GLN A 720 39.11 23.75 55.76
CA GLN A 720 39.62 24.92 55.02
C GLN A 720 38.43 25.81 54.64
N ASN A 721 38.33 26.93 55.38
CA ASN A 721 37.55 28.15 55.10
C ASN A 721 36.68 28.13 53.83
N LEU A 722 35.38 27.84 54.00
CA LEU A 722 34.35 28.32 53.08
C LEU A 722 33.45 29.33 53.80
N ASN A 723 33.16 30.40 53.08
CA ASN A 723 32.63 31.67 53.55
C ASN A 723 31.31 31.55 54.32
N ARG A 724 31.33 31.96 55.60
CA ARG A 724 30.14 32.48 56.30
C ARG A 724 29.71 33.78 55.63
N ASN A 725 28.77 33.73 54.70
CA ASN A 725 27.88 34.85 54.31
C ASN A 725 26.95 34.41 53.19
N LYS A 726 25.94 33.60 53.53
CA LYS A 726 24.68 33.45 52.79
C LYS A 726 23.78 32.72 53.78
N PHE A 727 22.67 33.35 54.15
CA PHE A 727 21.56 32.92 55.02
C PHE A 727 21.29 33.97 56.10
N ASN A 728 20.55 34.99 55.65
CA ASN A 728 19.67 35.83 56.44
C ASN A 728 18.49 36.19 55.54
#